data_AF-A0A8T5TKD0-F1
#
_entry.id   AF-A0A8T5TKD0-F1
#
_cell.length_a   1.000
_cell.length_b   1.000
_cell.length_c   1.000
_cell.angle_alpha   90.00
_cell.angle_beta   90.00
_cell.angle_gamma   90.00
#
_symmetry.space_group_name_H-M   'P 1'
#
loop_
_entity.id
_entity.type
_entity.pdbx_description
1 polymer ?
#
loop_
_entity_poly.entity_id
_entity_poly.type
_entity_poly.pdbx_seq_one_letter_code
_entity_poly.pdbx_strand_id
1 'polypeptide(L)'
;MYFSKNKQLDHKIIYGEFKPALKLLNSIEEKNGLSENEILIKKYIQSFICLNKGDFKKGYEIAQEMMENAQEGFNLIREIDAIIAKVENNVQLNHINECLDLISQGELLLNNIDYMPLVQIKYREAYLFYLKGRLYQEMHKVHESIQYFKKAYKIRLDLKDNYGLIWALLSLGALTFSVGDFYSSQKYSQESLDLSKKYNNDIGIVWNSLNLGWIKFHKRDLESTFNYANKALNISEKGDYRHCQSHSYNLMGYYHLIKGESKEALDSFKNSLELNIITGSNTNVAQAYFSMGEVYDQKGQLKKSLEYYTKSLNTIGIDDKARLRSLYLSAIGKIYGELGDYSTAKKNLLEALELLHKEEMFILRFHRFSISIAKTYYYLIHLSIENNDLGDLDEYLEKLHGISLKNPESKQIDQLYRLDKAIILNSKERLRDKMQAAIIFEEISKENIIDHEITVEAMVNLCEVLIFELELTGDITILKEIEKLSDKILNIAQTQYLYNLLTETYILKAKISLIKLEIDEARMLLTKAQKIANEHDLNLLANKISNEHDSILANIDIWEERIAKNIPLQERINESKHEFLFSKMIRSKIEDLPIDADIPIYLVILRIIDGHCLYSKSFEDIPLTDGDLIAGFISAINMFGKEAFSSTGSIDRIRHGEYLIIFQSKNNFLFGYVFKGQSYSAMSKLEELVINILNSKTIFKDLKISANNYTEISYKTRLEIDNLCDQSFLKNRTIKE
;
A
#
# COMPACT_ATOMS: atom_id res chain seq x y z
N MET A 1 -14.52 33.91 -20.34
CA MET A 1 -15.37 34.53 -19.31
C MET A 1 -15.20 36.06 -19.23
N TYR A 2 -14.04 36.61 -19.60
CA TYR A 2 -13.81 38.05 -19.53
C TYR A 2 -13.29 38.60 -20.85
N PHE A 3 -13.92 39.67 -21.32
CA PHE A 3 -13.33 40.59 -22.28
C PHE A 3 -13.10 41.88 -21.51
N SER A 4 -11.92 42.01 -20.91
CA SER A 4 -11.40 43.33 -20.57
C SER A 4 -11.15 44.09 -21.88
N LYS A 5 -10.94 45.41 -21.81
CA LYS A 5 -10.42 46.14 -22.99
C LYS A 5 -8.98 45.70 -23.33
N ASN A 6 -8.34 44.89 -22.48
CA ASN A 6 -6.96 44.46 -22.59
C ASN A 6 -6.88 43.01 -23.12
N LYS A 7 -6.67 42.88 -24.43
CA LYS A 7 -6.52 41.57 -25.10
C LYS A 7 -5.41 40.69 -24.51
N GLN A 8 -4.37 41.29 -23.93
CA GLN A 8 -3.28 40.55 -23.30
C GLN A 8 -3.71 39.97 -21.95
N LEU A 9 -4.50 40.71 -21.18
CA LEU A 9 -5.11 40.21 -19.93
C LEU A 9 -6.09 39.08 -20.23
N ASP A 10 -6.95 39.26 -21.24
CA ASP A 10 -7.92 38.24 -21.66
C ASP A 10 -7.23 36.96 -22.11
N HIS A 11 -6.17 37.08 -22.93
CA HIS A 11 -5.33 35.95 -23.32
C HIS A 11 -4.81 35.20 -22.10
N LYS A 12 -4.21 35.91 -21.13
CA LYS A 12 -3.66 35.28 -19.93
C LYS A 12 -4.72 34.56 -19.10
N ILE A 13 -5.91 35.13 -18.97
CA ILE A 13 -7.01 34.49 -18.24
C ILE A 13 -7.55 33.27 -18.99
N ILE A 14 -7.73 33.38 -20.32
CA ILE A 14 -8.23 32.31 -21.18
C ILE A 14 -7.30 31.09 -21.12
N TYR A 15 -5.98 31.29 -21.03
CA TYR A 15 -5.01 30.21 -20.94
C TYR A 15 -4.64 29.83 -19.49
N GLY A 16 -5.33 30.36 -18.48
CA GLY A 16 -5.10 30.01 -17.08
C GLY A 16 -3.77 30.54 -16.50
N GLU A 17 -3.14 31.52 -17.14
CA GLU A 17 -1.95 32.22 -16.67
C GLU A 17 -2.30 33.23 -15.55
N PHE A 18 -2.90 32.75 -14.47
CA PHE A 18 -3.46 33.60 -13.40
C PHE A 18 -2.41 34.45 -12.66
N LYS A 19 -1.22 33.90 -12.39
CA LYS A 19 -0.11 34.65 -11.77
C LYS A 19 0.37 35.79 -12.70
N PRO A 20 0.68 35.55 -13.99
CA PRO A 20 0.95 36.62 -14.95
C PRO A 20 -0.20 37.61 -15.12
N ALA A 21 -1.45 37.16 -15.13
CA ALA A 21 -2.63 38.02 -15.23
C ALA A 21 -2.74 38.96 -14.02
N LEU A 22 -2.51 38.46 -12.81
CA LEU A 22 -2.53 39.26 -11.59
C LEU A 22 -1.40 40.31 -11.59
N LYS A 23 -0.19 39.94 -12.02
CA LYS A 23 0.92 40.90 -12.18
C LYS A 23 0.58 42.01 -13.16
N LEU A 24 -0.06 41.66 -14.28
CA LEU A 24 -0.50 42.64 -15.27
C LEU A 24 -1.56 43.58 -14.69
N LEU A 25 -2.54 43.06 -13.94
CA LEU A 25 -3.56 43.86 -13.27
C LEU A 25 -2.96 44.82 -12.24
N ASN A 26 -2.04 44.36 -11.39
CA ASN A 26 -1.36 45.24 -10.43
C ASN A 26 -0.60 46.37 -11.15
N SER A 27 0.06 46.08 -12.28
CA SER A 27 0.71 47.12 -13.08
C SER A 27 -0.29 48.11 -13.72
N ILE A 28 -1.51 47.69 -14.06
CA ILE A 28 -2.55 48.59 -14.60
C ILE A 28 -3.07 49.49 -13.49
N GLU A 29 -3.33 48.92 -12.30
CA GLU A 29 -3.77 49.62 -11.10
C GLU A 29 -2.82 50.75 -10.71
N GLU A 30 -1.52 50.47 -10.67
CA GLU A 30 -0.46 51.44 -10.35
C GLU A 30 -0.38 52.60 -11.35
N LYS A 31 -0.71 52.36 -12.63
CA LYS A 31 -0.56 53.36 -13.69
C LYS A 31 -1.80 54.23 -13.88
N ASN A 32 -2.97 53.61 -13.93
CA ASN A 32 -4.19 54.24 -14.42
C ASN A 32 -5.41 54.04 -13.51
N GLY A 33 -5.26 53.30 -12.40
CA GLY A 33 -6.39 52.74 -11.66
C GLY A 33 -7.09 51.61 -12.44
N LEU A 34 -7.83 50.75 -11.74
CA LEU A 34 -8.59 49.67 -12.35
C LEU A 34 -10.03 50.12 -12.64
N SER A 35 -10.56 49.74 -13.80
CA SER A 35 -12.00 49.80 -14.03
C SER A 35 -12.74 48.80 -13.13
N GLU A 36 -14.03 49.01 -12.88
CA GLU A 36 -14.85 48.06 -12.10
C GLU A 36 -14.74 46.61 -12.61
N ASN A 37 -14.70 46.42 -13.93
CA ASN A 37 -14.54 45.10 -14.53
C ASN A 37 -13.16 44.50 -14.23
N GLU A 38 -12.10 45.30 -14.24
CA GLU A 38 -10.75 44.82 -13.92
C GLU A 38 -10.57 44.54 -12.42
N ILE A 39 -11.24 45.30 -11.54
CA ILE A 39 -11.30 45.01 -10.10
C ILE A 39 -11.96 43.64 -9.87
N LEU A 40 -13.08 43.37 -10.54
CA LEU A 40 -13.79 42.10 -10.42
C LEU A 40 -12.96 40.93 -10.97
N ILE A 41 -12.33 41.11 -12.14
CA ILE A 41 -11.40 40.13 -12.71
C ILE A 41 -10.24 39.87 -11.75
N LYS A 42 -9.68 40.91 -11.13
CA LYS A 42 -8.61 40.79 -10.14
C LYS A 42 -9.07 39.95 -8.94
N LYS A 43 -10.25 40.22 -8.39
CA LYS A 43 -10.84 39.44 -7.28
C LYS A 43 -11.07 37.98 -7.67
N TYR A 44 -11.64 37.72 -8.85
CA TYR A 44 -11.82 36.35 -9.38
C TYR A 44 -10.48 35.60 -9.48
N ILE A 45 -9.45 36.25 -10.05
CA ILE A 45 -8.10 35.66 -10.17
C ILE A 45 -7.49 35.40 -8.79
N GLN A 46 -7.65 36.32 -7.83
CA GLN A 46 -7.16 36.15 -6.47
C GLN A 46 -7.85 34.98 -5.76
N SER A 47 -9.17 34.86 -5.89
CA SER A 47 -9.94 33.72 -5.37
C SER A 47 -9.46 32.39 -5.96
N PHE A 48 -9.24 32.34 -7.29
CA PHE A 48 -8.73 31.15 -7.97
C PHE A 48 -7.28 30.80 -7.57
N ILE A 49 -6.43 31.81 -7.33
CA ILE A 49 -5.07 31.58 -6.80
C ILE A 49 -5.15 30.99 -5.39
N CYS A 50 -6.04 31.49 -4.54
CA CYS A 50 -6.29 30.93 -3.20
C CYS A 50 -6.76 29.47 -3.30
N LEU A 51 -7.70 29.15 -4.19
CA LEU A 51 -8.15 27.78 -4.46
C LEU A 51 -6.97 26.85 -4.78
N ASN A 52 -6.07 27.24 -5.68
CA ASN A 52 -4.93 26.40 -6.08
C ASN A 52 -3.84 26.27 -5.00
N LYS A 53 -3.72 27.27 -4.12
CA LYS A 53 -2.85 27.20 -2.95
C LYS A 53 -3.44 26.38 -1.80
N GLY A 54 -4.74 26.08 -1.86
CA GLY A 54 -5.49 25.43 -0.80
C GLY A 54 -5.98 26.37 0.30
N ASP A 55 -5.91 27.70 0.08
CA ASP A 55 -6.44 28.71 1.00
C ASP A 55 -7.95 28.93 0.76
N PHE A 56 -8.75 27.85 0.84
CA PHE A 56 -10.16 27.84 0.40
C PHE A 56 -11.02 28.88 1.14
N LYS A 57 -10.81 29.06 2.45
CA LYS A 57 -11.55 30.05 3.25
C LYS A 57 -11.31 31.48 2.75
N LYS A 58 -10.05 31.84 2.49
CA LYS A 58 -9.70 33.16 1.95
C LYS A 58 -10.26 33.34 0.53
N GLY A 59 -10.20 32.30 -0.29
CA GLY A 59 -10.80 32.33 -1.62
C GLY A 59 -12.32 32.54 -1.60
N TYR A 60 -13.01 31.94 -0.62
CA TYR A 60 -14.43 32.14 -0.37
C TYR A 60 -14.75 33.57 0.07
N GLU A 61 -14.01 34.13 1.04
CA GLU A 61 -14.19 35.50 1.51
C GLU A 61 -14.06 36.52 0.37
N ILE A 62 -13.06 36.34 -0.52
CA ILE A 62 -12.88 37.17 -1.72
C ILE A 62 -14.06 37.02 -2.68
N ALA A 63 -14.57 35.80 -2.86
CA ALA A 63 -15.72 35.54 -3.74
C ALA A 63 -17.03 36.10 -3.16
N GLN A 64 -17.18 36.12 -1.84
CA GLN A 64 -18.32 36.74 -1.18
C GLN A 64 -18.30 38.27 -1.34
N GLU A 65 -17.14 38.90 -1.15
CA GLU A 65 -16.98 40.33 -1.41
C GLU A 65 -17.28 40.65 -2.89
N MET A 66 -16.87 39.78 -3.81
CA MET A 66 -17.19 39.89 -5.24
C MET A 66 -18.71 39.83 -5.51
N MET A 67 -19.44 38.99 -4.76
CA MET A 67 -20.90 38.81 -4.88
C MET A 67 -21.66 40.03 -4.36
N GLU A 68 -21.30 40.54 -3.18
CA GLU A 68 -21.92 41.73 -2.57
C GLU A 68 -21.81 42.95 -3.50
N ASN A 69 -20.61 43.20 -4.03
CA ASN A 69 -20.37 44.28 -5.00
C ASN A 69 -21.16 44.10 -6.32
N ALA A 70 -21.36 42.85 -6.76
CA ALA A 70 -22.10 42.57 -7.99
C ALA A 70 -23.61 42.84 -7.83
N GLN A 71 -24.16 42.54 -6.65
CA GLN A 71 -25.57 42.75 -6.32
C GLN A 71 -25.90 44.25 -6.17
N GLU A 72 -25.04 45.02 -5.52
CA GLU A 72 -25.19 46.48 -5.41
C GLU A 72 -25.20 47.18 -6.79
N GLY A 73 -24.46 46.65 -7.75
CA GLY A 73 -24.38 47.16 -9.12
C GLY A 73 -25.47 46.66 -10.08
N PHE A 74 -26.43 45.84 -9.63
CA PHE A 74 -27.49 45.22 -10.44
C PHE A 74 -26.99 44.53 -11.72
N ASN A 75 -25.83 43.87 -11.67
CA ASN A 75 -25.22 43.24 -12.84
C ASN A 75 -25.26 41.71 -12.75
N LEU A 76 -26.31 41.12 -13.34
CA LEU A 76 -26.59 39.67 -13.32
C LEU A 76 -25.39 38.82 -13.75
N ILE A 77 -24.58 39.29 -14.71
CA ILE A 77 -23.42 38.58 -15.21
C ILE A 77 -22.32 38.51 -14.14
N ARG A 78 -22.06 39.63 -13.47
CA ARG A 78 -21.08 39.70 -12.38
C ARG A 78 -21.51 38.84 -11.19
N GLU A 79 -22.81 38.78 -10.93
CA GLU A 79 -23.38 37.92 -9.90
C GLU A 79 -23.16 36.44 -10.21
N ILE A 80 -23.39 36.01 -11.46
CA ILE A 80 -23.11 34.63 -11.89
C ILE A 80 -21.61 34.30 -11.76
N ASP A 81 -20.72 35.22 -12.15
CA ASP A 81 -19.27 35.01 -12.04
C ASP A 81 -18.83 34.89 -10.57
N ALA A 82 -19.45 35.66 -9.67
CA ALA A 82 -19.21 35.59 -8.24
C ALA A 82 -19.75 34.30 -7.62
N ILE A 83 -20.96 33.87 -8.02
CA ILE A 83 -21.53 32.57 -7.68
C ILE A 83 -20.57 31.44 -8.05
N ILE A 84 -20.02 31.49 -9.26
CA ILE A 84 -19.06 30.47 -9.74
C ILE A 84 -17.82 30.42 -8.84
N ALA A 85 -17.19 31.56 -8.56
CA ALA A 85 -16.02 31.62 -7.68
C ALA A 85 -16.33 31.16 -6.25
N LYS A 86 -17.51 31.51 -5.74
CA LYS A 86 -17.98 31.14 -4.40
C LYS A 86 -18.17 29.63 -4.28
N VAL A 87 -18.86 29.02 -5.25
CA VAL A 87 -19.08 27.57 -5.31
C VAL A 87 -17.75 26.81 -5.41
N GLU A 88 -16.78 27.25 -6.22
CA GLU A 88 -15.49 26.55 -6.35
C GLU A 88 -14.72 26.38 -5.05
N ASN A 89 -14.73 27.41 -4.20
CA ASN A 89 -14.06 27.39 -2.91
C ASN A 89 -14.89 26.62 -1.87
N ASN A 90 -16.22 26.77 -1.88
CA ASN A 90 -17.10 26.12 -0.92
C ASN A 90 -17.24 24.60 -1.14
N VAL A 91 -17.11 24.11 -2.37
CA VAL A 91 -17.11 22.66 -2.66
C VAL A 91 -15.97 21.98 -1.91
N GLN A 92 -14.81 22.63 -1.76
CA GLN A 92 -13.67 22.09 -0.99
C GLN A 92 -13.88 22.15 0.53
N LEU A 93 -14.77 23.03 1.00
CA LEU A 93 -15.13 23.19 2.41
C LEU A 93 -16.32 22.31 2.84
N ASN A 94 -16.83 21.44 1.95
CA ASN A 94 -17.93 20.51 2.19
C ASN A 94 -19.30 21.19 2.49
N HIS A 95 -19.53 22.40 1.99
CA HIS A 95 -20.82 23.11 2.11
C HIS A 95 -21.77 22.80 0.94
N ILE A 96 -22.20 21.55 0.81
CA ILE A 96 -22.89 21.03 -0.38
C ILE A 96 -24.25 21.71 -0.64
N ASN A 97 -25.08 21.91 0.39
CA ASN A 97 -26.43 22.48 0.23
C ASN A 97 -26.39 23.94 -0.25
N GLU A 98 -25.52 24.76 0.37
CA GLU A 98 -25.32 26.15 -0.07
C GLU A 98 -24.86 26.20 -1.54
N CYS A 99 -23.99 25.27 -1.95
CA CYS A 99 -23.55 25.20 -3.34
C CYS A 99 -24.70 24.86 -4.31
N LEU A 100 -25.62 23.98 -3.94
CA LEU A 100 -26.78 23.63 -4.78
C LEU A 100 -27.69 24.84 -4.99
N ASP A 101 -27.96 25.58 -3.91
CA ASP A 101 -28.79 26.78 -3.95
C ASP A 101 -28.14 27.87 -4.81
N LEU A 102 -26.84 28.10 -4.63
CA LEU A 102 -26.06 29.06 -5.42
C LEU A 102 -26.03 28.71 -6.91
N ILE A 103 -25.83 27.43 -7.26
CA ILE A 103 -25.87 27.00 -8.67
C ILE A 103 -27.27 27.22 -9.25
N SER A 104 -28.32 26.89 -8.50
CA SER A 104 -29.71 27.09 -8.93
C SER A 104 -30.04 28.56 -9.14
N GLN A 105 -29.54 29.44 -8.26
CA GLN A 105 -29.62 30.88 -8.42
C GLN A 105 -28.90 31.32 -9.69
N GLY A 106 -27.68 30.84 -9.94
CA GLY A 106 -26.92 31.13 -11.15
C GLY A 106 -27.63 30.69 -12.44
N GLU A 107 -28.25 29.50 -12.44
CA GLU A 107 -29.06 29.00 -13.57
C GLU A 107 -30.28 29.91 -13.83
N LEU A 108 -30.95 30.38 -12.78
CA LEU A 108 -32.12 31.27 -12.88
C LEU A 108 -31.71 32.66 -13.40
N LEU A 109 -30.62 33.23 -12.89
CA LEU A 109 -30.06 34.50 -13.37
C LEU A 109 -29.67 34.39 -14.85
N LEU A 110 -29.07 33.27 -15.27
CA LEU A 110 -28.64 33.07 -16.65
C LEU A 110 -29.82 33.04 -17.63
N ASN A 111 -30.96 32.46 -17.23
CA ASN A 111 -32.18 32.43 -18.04
C ASN A 111 -32.84 33.80 -18.22
N ASN A 112 -32.54 34.76 -17.32
CA ASN A 112 -33.08 36.11 -17.36
C ASN A 112 -32.20 37.10 -18.16
N ILE A 113 -31.11 36.64 -18.80
CA ILE A 113 -30.23 37.48 -19.62
C ILE A 113 -30.64 37.36 -21.09
N ASP A 114 -31.23 38.42 -21.66
CA ASP A 114 -31.63 38.52 -23.08
C ASP A 114 -30.77 39.50 -23.90
N TYR A 115 -29.93 40.30 -23.24
CA TYR A 115 -29.18 41.41 -23.84
C TYR A 115 -27.70 41.09 -24.20
N MET A 116 -27.24 39.84 -24.02
CA MET A 116 -25.83 39.44 -24.19
C MET A 116 -25.63 38.48 -25.38
N PRO A 117 -24.46 38.49 -26.07
CA PRO A 117 -24.15 37.50 -27.09
C PRO A 117 -24.28 36.06 -26.59
N LEU A 118 -24.99 35.20 -27.35
CA LEU A 118 -25.27 33.80 -27.01
C LEU A 118 -24.01 33.02 -26.60
N VAL A 119 -22.87 33.30 -27.24
CA VAL A 119 -21.57 32.70 -26.92
C VAL A 119 -21.20 32.90 -25.45
N GLN A 120 -21.37 34.11 -24.91
CA GLN A 120 -21.00 34.45 -23.54
C GLN A 120 -21.95 33.83 -22.50
N ILE A 121 -23.22 33.66 -22.85
CA ILE A 121 -24.21 32.92 -22.04
C ILE A 121 -23.81 31.43 -21.98
N LYS A 122 -23.51 30.82 -23.14
CA LYS A 122 -23.11 29.41 -23.24
C LYS A 122 -21.83 29.08 -22.46
N TYR A 123 -20.87 30.01 -22.37
CA TYR A 123 -19.68 29.83 -21.51
C TYR A 123 -20.04 29.64 -20.03
N ARG A 124 -20.97 30.46 -19.51
CA ARG A 124 -21.43 30.38 -18.11
C ARG A 124 -22.30 29.16 -17.87
N GLU A 125 -23.17 28.84 -18.82
CA GLU A 125 -23.97 27.60 -18.80
C GLU A 125 -23.08 26.37 -18.68
N ALA A 126 -22.02 26.28 -19.50
CA ALA A 126 -21.07 25.17 -19.43
C ALA A 126 -20.29 25.12 -18.11
N TYR A 127 -20.02 26.26 -17.50
CA TYR A 127 -19.36 26.34 -16.19
C TYR A 127 -20.28 25.90 -15.06
N LEU A 128 -21.53 26.36 -15.05
CA LEU A 128 -22.53 25.91 -14.07
C LEU A 128 -22.79 24.41 -14.18
N PHE A 129 -22.89 23.85 -15.40
CA PHE A 129 -22.94 22.39 -15.57
C PHE A 129 -21.68 21.69 -15.06
N TYR A 130 -20.50 22.25 -15.26
CA TYR A 130 -19.26 21.70 -14.69
C TYR A 130 -19.31 21.69 -13.16
N LEU A 131 -19.71 22.79 -12.51
CA LEU A 131 -19.83 22.88 -11.05
C LEU A 131 -20.89 21.93 -10.49
N LYS A 132 -22.03 21.82 -11.19
CA LYS A 132 -23.09 20.87 -10.85
C LYS A 132 -22.58 19.44 -10.94
N GLY A 133 -21.81 19.12 -11.99
CA GLY A 133 -21.10 17.85 -12.11
C GLY A 133 -20.18 17.57 -10.93
N ARG A 134 -19.36 18.55 -10.52
CA ARG A 134 -18.49 18.44 -9.34
C ARG A 134 -19.27 18.23 -8.05
N LEU A 135 -20.37 18.95 -7.87
CA LEU A 135 -21.19 18.85 -6.67
C LEU A 135 -21.86 17.47 -6.57
N TYR A 136 -22.40 16.96 -7.67
CA TYR A 136 -22.90 15.59 -7.73
C TYR A 136 -21.80 14.55 -7.49
N GLN A 137 -20.56 14.83 -7.87
CA GLN A 137 -19.43 13.95 -7.53
C GLN A 137 -19.16 13.91 -6.02
N GLU A 138 -19.16 15.07 -5.34
CA GLU A 138 -19.02 15.13 -3.87
C GLU A 138 -20.19 14.43 -3.17
N MET A 139 -21.40 14.52 -3.73
CA MET A 139 -22.59 13.80 -3.25
C MET A 139 -22.61 12.30 -3.62
N HIS A 140 -21.52 11.78 -4.21
CA HIS A 140 -21.40 10.40 -4.70
C HIS A 140 -22.44 9.97 -5.77
N LYS A 141 -23.10 10.93 -6.42
CA LYS A 141 -24.03 10.78 -7.54
C LYS A 141 -23.29 10.78 -8.87
N VAL A 142 -22.52 9.72 -9.12
CA VAL A 142 -21.57 9.63 -10.24
C VAL A 142 -22.26 9.69 -11.61
N HIS A 143 -23.48 9.14 -11.77
CA HIS A 143 -24.17 9.16 -13.06
C HIS A 143 -24.62 10.57 -13.46
N GLU A 144 -25.27 11.28 -12.55
CA GLU A 144 -25.65 12.67 -12.71
C GLU A 144 -24.41 13.53 -12.95
N SER A 145 -23.34 13.27 -12.18
CA SER A 145 -22.05 13.93 -12.36
C SER A 145 -21.51 13.75 -13.78
N ILE A 146 -21.43 12.51 -14.30
CA ILE A 146 -21.01 12.22 -15.68
C ILE A 146 -21.92 12.92 -16.70
N GLN A 147 -23.25 12.92 -16.49
CA GLN A 147 -24.18 13.58 -17.39
C GLN A 147 -23.93 15.09 -17.47
N TYR A 148 -23.75 15.76 -16.34
CA TYR A 148 -23.47 17.20 -16.31
C TYR A 148 -22.09 17.53 -16.87
N PHE A 149 -21.07 16.72 -16.61
CA PHE A 149 -19.76 16.89 -17.26
C PHE A 149 -19.82 16.67 -18.77
N LYS A 150 -20.63 15.72 -19.28
CA LYS A 150 -20.87 15.55 -20.72
C LYS A 150 -21.60 16.74 -21.34
N LYS A 151 -22.58 17.34 -20.64
CA LYS A 151 -23.24 18.58 -21.07
C LYS A 151 -22.24 19.73 -21.17
N ALA A 152 -21.43 19.93 -20.13
CA ALA A 152 -20.37 20.94 -20.12
C ALA A 152 -19.34 20.71 -21.24
N TYR A 153 -18.88 19.46 -21.42
CA TYR A 153 -17.97 19.06 -22.49
C TYR A 153 -18.51 19.43 -23.88
N LYS A 154 -19.77 19.08 -24.17
CA LYS A 154 -20.39 19.35 -25.49
C LYS A 154 -20.41 20.84 -25.80
N ILE A 155 -20.88 21.67 -24.85
CA ILE A 155 -20.94 23.12 -25.05
C ILE A 155 -19.52 23.68 -25.24
N ARG A 156 -18.54 23.27 -24.42
CA ARG A 156 -17.16 23.76 -24.53
C ARG A 156 -16.49 23.35 -25.83
N LEU A 157 -16.83 22.17 -26.37
CA LEU A 157 -16.38 21.72 -27.68
C LEU A 157 -16.91 22.63 -28.79
N ASP A 158 -18.22 22.91 -28.79
CA ASP A 158 -18.87 23.80 -29.76
C ASP A 158 -18.30 25.23 -29.70
N LEU A 159 -17.96 25.70 -28.50
CA LEU A 159 -17.35 27.01 -28.25
C LEU A 159 -15.85 27.06 -28.56
N LYS A 160 -15.19 25.92 -28.83
CA LYS A 160 -13.73 25.79 -28.92
C LYS A 160 -13.00 26.29 -27.67
N ASP A 161 -13.62 26.12 -26.50
CA ASP A 161 -13.08 26.47 -25.19
C ASP A 161 -12.10 25.40 -24.69
N ASN A 162 -10.85 25.48 -25.15
CA ASN A 162 -9.85 24.47 -24.81
C ASN A 162 -9.54 24.41 -23.31
N TYR A 163 -9.55 25.54 -22.60
CA TYR A 163 -9.27 25.56 -21.16
C TYR A 163 -10.38 24.85 -20.38
N GLY A 164 -11.64 25.14 -20.70
CA GLY A 164 -12.76 24.43 -20.12
C GLY A 164 -12.81 22.94 -20.50
N LEU A 165 -12.44 22.60 -21.73
CA LEU A 165 -12.38 21.21 -22.21
C LEU A 165 -11.40 20.37 -21.39
N ILE A 166 -10.23 20.93 -21.03
CA ILE A 166 -9.25 20.25 -20.14
C ILE A 166 -9.95 19.77 -18.87
N TRP A 167 -10.68 20.65 -18.18
CA TRP A 167 -11.33 20.33 -16.91
C TRP A 167 -12.49 19.35 -17.08
N ALA A 168 -13.31 19.51 -18.12
CA ALA A 168 -14.40 18.57 -18.39
C ALA A 168 -13.89 17.16 -18.70
N LEU A 169 -12.85 17.05 -19.54
CA LEU A 169 -12.21 15.78 -19.88
C LEU A 169 -11.50 15.16 -18.66
N LEU A 170 -10.79 15.97 -17.86
CA LEU A 170 -10.13 15.52 -16.63
C LEU A 170 -11.15 14.91 -15.66
N SER A 171 -12.27 15.60 -15.42
CA SER A 171 -13.35 15.11 -14.56
C SER A 171 -14.01 13.85 -15.10
N LEU A 172 -14.26 13.78 -16.41
CA LEU A 172 -14.76 12.55 -17.05
C LEU A 172 -13.77 11.39 -16.91
N GLY A 173 -12.46 11.66 -17.05
CA GLY A 173 -11.39 10.69 -16.83
C GLY A 173 -11.38 10.12 -15.40
N ALA A 174 -11.46 11.00 -14.40
CA ALA A 174 -11.51 10.60 -12.98
C ALA A 174 -12.79 9.80 -12.65
N LEU A 175 -13.94 10.19 -13.19
CA LEU A 175 -15.21 9.50 -12.91
C LEU A 175 -15.32 8.16 -13.64
N THR A 176 -14.88 8.08 -14.89
CA THR A 176 -14.83 6.80 -15.61
C THR A 176 -13.90 5.81 -14.93
N PHE A 177 -12.78 6.28 -14.38
CA PHE A 177 -11.94 5.47 -13.49
C PHE A 177 -12.70 5.01 -12.25
N SER A 178 -13.45 5.92 -11.62
CA SER A 178 -14.23 5.63 -10.40
C SER A 178 -15.29 4.54 -10.60
N VAL A 179 -15.83 4.39 -11.82
CA VAL A 179 -16.80 3.33 -12.15
C VAL A 179 -16.15 2.07 -12.73
N GLY A 180 -14.82 2.04 -12.87
CA GLY A 180 -14.05 0.90 -13.38
C GLY A 180 -13.82 0.88 -14.90
N ASP A 181 -14.29 1.90 -15.64
CA ASP A 181 -14.01 2.04 -17.07
C ASP A 181 -12.62 2.65 -17.29
N PHE A 182 -11.59 1.81 -17.11
CA PHE A 182 -10.20 2.21 -17.27
C PHE A 182 -9.83 2.60 -18.71
N TYR A 183 -10.55 2.11 -19.71
CA TYR A 183 -10.30 2.44 -21.11
C TYR A 183 -10.71 3.88 -21.42
N SER A 184 -11.98 4.23 -21.12
CA SER A 184 -12.46 5.61 -21.30
C SER A 184 -11.69 6.57 -20.39
N SER A 185 -11.37 6.15 -19.17
CA SER A 185 -10.58 6.96 -18.25
C SER A 185 -9.22 7.34 -18.80
N GLN A 186 -8.49 6.36 -19.34
CA GLN A 186 -7.19 6.58 -19.96
C GLN A 186 -7.33 7.49 -21.18
N LYS A 187 -8.35 7.27 -22.02
CA LYS A 187 -8.61 8.10 -23.21
C LYS A 187 -8.86 9.56 -22.83
N TYR A 188 -9.79 9.84 -21.93
CA TYR A 188 -10.14 11.21 -21.53
C TYR A 188 -8.98 11.91 -20.82
N SER A 189 -8.27 11.22 -19.92
CA SER A 189 -7.12 11.79 -19.21
C SER A 189 -5.95 12.08 -20.15
N GLN A 190 -5.73 11.24 -21.17
CA GLN A 190 -4.70 11.47 -22.17
C GLN A 190 -5.04 12.66 -23.07
N GLU A 191 -6.27 12.75 -23.56
CA GLU A 191 -6.73 13.88 -24.39
C GLU A 191 -6.63 15.20 -23.61
N SER A 192 -7.05 15.22 -22.34
CA SER A 192 -6.92 16.37 -21.45
C SER A 192 -5.46 16.73 -21.17
N LEU A 193 -4.57 15.74 -21.00
CA LEU A 193 -3.13 15.97 -20.82
C LEU A 193 -2.51 16.63 -22.04
N ASP A 194 -2.86 16.19 -23.24
CA ASP A 194 -2.29 16.71 -24.49
C ASP A 194 -2.77 18.14 -24.77
N LEU A 195 -4.04 18.45 -24.47
CA LEU A 195 -4.53 19.83 -24.44
C LEU A 195 -3.80 20.67 -23.38
N SER A 196 -3.61 20.13 -22.17
CA SER A 196 -2.91 20.85 -21.10
C SER A 196 -1.48 21.20 -21.47
N LYS A 197 -0.74 20.29 -22.11
CA LYS A 197 0.60 20.56 -22.65
C LYS A 197 0.58 21.60 -23.76
N LYS A 198 -0.34 21.48 -24.72
CA LYS A 198 -0.45 22.41 -25.85
C LYS A 198 -0.68 23.86 -25.39
N TYR A 199 -1.40 24.04 -24.29
CA TYR A 199 -1.75 25.35 -23.75
C TYR A 199 -1.01 25.73 -22.47
N ASN A 200 0.06 25.01 -22.12
CA ASN A 200 0.90 25.27 -20.93
C ASN A 200 0.11 25.38 -19.61
N ASN A 201 -0.92 24.55 -19.44
CA ASN A 201 -1.69 24.47 -18.21
C ASN A 201 -1.03 23.49 -17.24
N ASP A 202 -0.11 23.99 -16.41
CA ASP A 202 0.66 23.19 -15.44
C ASP A 202 -0.25 22.37 -14.49
N ILE A 203 -1.33 22.98 -13.98
CA ILE A 203 -2.25 22.30 -13.05
C ILE A 203 -2.99 21.17 -13.78
N GLY A 204 -3.43 21.41 -15.02
CA GLY A 204 -4.02 20.39 -15.87
C GLY A 204 -3.04 19.25 -16.18
N ILE A 205 -1.75 19.56 -16.40
CA ILE A 205 -0.70 18.55 -16.58
C ILE A 205 -0.55 17.71 -15.31
N VAL A 206 -0.54 18.33 -14.13
CA VAL A 206 -0.41 17.63 -12.84
C VAL A 206 -1.57 16.67 -12.63
N TRP A 207 -2.82 17.15 -12.68
CA TRP A 207 -3.98 16.30 -12.42
C TRP A 207 -4.16 15.16 -13.41
N ASN A 208 -3.92 15.41 -14.70
CA ASN A 208 -3.97 14.33 -15.68
C ASN A 208 -2.82 13.33 -15.49
N SER A 209 -1.64 13.80 -15.08
CA SER A 209 -0.53 12.89 -14.73
C SER A 209 -0.91 12.02 -13.53
N LEU A 210 -1.55 12.58 -12.50
CA LEU A 210 -2.05 11.81 -11.35
C LEU A 210 -3.10 10.78 -11.75
N ASN A 211 -4.10 11.15 -12.56
CA ASN A 211 -5.12 10.21 -13.05
C ASN A 211 -4.49 9.05 -13.84
N LEU A 212 -3.58 9.36 -14.77
CA LEU A 212 -2.86 8.35 -15.54
C LEU A 212 -1.97 7.49 -14.63
N GLY A 213 -1.31 8.10 -13.64
CA GLY A 213 -0.52 7.41 -12.62
C GLY A 213 -1.35 6.40 -11.83
N TRP A 214 -2.55 6.77 -11.37
CA TRP A 214 -3.48 5.84 -10.72
C TRP A 214 -3.92 4.70 -11.65
N ILE A 215 -4.23 4.99 -12.91
CA ILE A 215 -4.57 3.94 -13.90
C ILE A 215 -3.41 2.95 -14.06
N LYS A 216 -2.17 3.45 -14.11
CA LYS A 216 -0.97 2.63 -14.21
C LYS A 216 -0.72 1.81 -12.94
N PHE A 217 -0.96 2.40 -11.78
CA PHE A 217 -0.89 1.72 -10.49
C PHE A 217 -1.87 0.54 -10.43
N HIS A 218 -3.13 0.74 -10.83
CA HIS A 218 -4.12 -0.35 -10.88
C HIS A 218 -3.75 -1.45 -11.89
N LYS A 219 -3.02 -1.11 -12.96
CA LYS A 219 -2.47 -2.07 -13.92
C LYS A 219 -1.13 -2.67 -13.48
N ARG A 220 -0.66 -2.37 -12.26
CA ARG A 220 0.62 -2.82 -11.69
C ARG A 220 1.86 -2.40 -12.50
N ASP A 221 1.74 -1.34 -13.30
CA ASP A 221 2.84 -0.71 -14.04
C ASP A 221 3.51 0.34 -13.12
N LEU A 222 4.34 -0.16 -12.21
CA LEU A 222 4.97 0.66 -11.16
C LEU A 222 5.96 1.68 -11.72
N GLU A 223 6.67 1.37 -12.81
CA GLU A 223 7.59 2.31 -13.46
C GLU A 223 6.85 3.53 -13.99
N SER A 224 5.76 3.32 -14.75
CA SER A 224 4.93 4.44 -15.21
C SER A 224 4.28 5.17 -14.06
N THR A 225 3.86 4.47 -13.01
CA THR A 225 3.27 5.06 -11.80
C THR A 225 4.23 6.07 -11.17
N PHE A 226 5.48 5.65 -10.93
CA PHE A 226 6.53 6.51 -10.38
C PHE A 226 6.79 7.72 -11.28
N ASN A 227 6.93 7.51 -12.59
CA ASN A 227 7.19 8.58 -13.55
C ASN A 227 6.07 9.64 -13.54
N TYR A 228 4.80 9.22 -13.51
CA TYR A 228 3.67 10.14 -13.44
C TYR A 228 3.58 10.87 -12.10
N ALA A 229 3.76 10.15 -10.98
CA ALA A 229 3.76 10.73 -9.63
C ALA A 229 4.88 11.76 -9.47
N ASN A 230 6.10 11.42 -9.87
CA ASN A 230 7.27 12.31 -9.80
C ASN A 230 7.11 13.54 -10.70
N LYS A 231 6.55 13.37 -11.90
CA LYS A 231 6.25 14.51 -12.78
C LYS A 231 5.23 15.46 -12.16
N ALA A 232 4.15 14.92 -11.59
CA ALA A 232 3.12 15.68 -10.90
C ALA A 232 3.70 16.45 -9.69
N LEU A 233 4.54 15.79 -8.89
CA LEU A 233 5.22 16.39 -7.75
C LEU A 233 6.12 17.56 -8.18
N ASN A 234 7.03 17.33 -9.12
CA ASN A 234 7.97 18.36 -9.59
C ASN A 234 7.28 19.64 -10.12
N ILE A 235 6.17 19.49 -10.86
CA ILE A 235 5.42 20.64 -11.39
C ILE A 235 4.66 21.34 -10.26
N SER A 236 4.05 20.57 -9.35
CA SER A 236 3.29 21.14 -8.24
C SER A 236 4.16 21.84 -7.18
N GLU A 237 5.39 21.37 -6.94
CA GLU A 237 6.39 22.05 -6.12
C GLU A 237 6.82 23.39 -6.72
N LYS A 238 7.19 23.41 -8.01
CA LYS A 238 7.51 24.66 -8.72
C LYS A 238 6.35 25.66 -8.74
N GLY A 239 5.12 25.14 -8.75
CA GLY A 239 3.89 25.92 -8.76
C GLY A 239 3.43 26.45 -7.39
N ASP A 240 3.94 25.90 -6.28
CA ASP A 240 3.37 26.03 -4.92
C ASP A 240 1.88 25.59 -4.88
N TYR A 241 1.57 24.49 -5.60
CA TYR A 241 0.23 23.89 -5.67
C TYR A 241 0.08 22.82 -4.58
N ARG A 242 -0.03 23.24 -3.31
CA ARG A 242 -0.01 22.36 -2.12
C ARG A 242 -1.00 21.21 -2.17
N HIS A 243 -2.22 21.47 -2.65
CA HIS A 243 -3.22 20.42 -2.82
C HIS A 243 -2.76 19.38 -3.84
N CYS A 244 -2.17 19.78 -4.96
CA CYS A 244 -1.63 18.83 -5.93
C CYS A 244 -0.38 18.07 -5.42
N GLN A 245 0.44 18.71 -4.59
CA GLN A 245 1.59 18.08 -3.94
C GLN A 245 1.13 16.94 -3.03
N SER A 246 0.07 17.14 -2.23
CA SER A 246 -0.43 16.08 -1.32
C SER A 246 -0.88 14.84 -2.08
N HIS A 247 -1.64 15.01 -3.17
CA HIS A 247 -2.05 13.89 -4.04
C HIS A 247 -0.87 13.20 -4.73
N SER A 248 0.19 13.96 -5.08
CA SER A 248 1.40 13.40 -5.67
C SER A 248 2.19 12.55 -4.67
N TYR A 249 2.35 13.04 -3.44
CA TYR A 249 2.93 12.27 -2.35
C TYR A 249 2.10 11.03 -2.01
N ASN A 250 0.77 11.11 -2.06
CA ASN A 250 -0.09 9.96 -1.81
C ASN A 250 0.16 8.84 -2.84
N LEU A 251 0.21 9.17 -4.13
CA LEU A 251 0.51 8.18 -5.18
C LEU A 251 1.93 7.61 -5.04
N MET A 252 2.90 8.43 -4.62
CA MET A 252 4.26 7.98 -4.33
C MET A 252 4.31 7.01 -3.13
N GLY A 253 3.53 7.31 -2.08
CA GLY A 253 3.40 6.43 -0.92
C GLY A 253 2.85 5.06 -1.29
N TYR A 254 1.82 5.01 -2.14
CA TYR A 254 1.29 3.74 -2.66
C TYR A 254 2.28 2.99 -3.56
N TYR A 255 3.09 3.70 -4.36
CA TYR A 255 4.18 3.10 -5.12
C TYR A 255 5.18 2.40 -4.19
N HIS A 256 5.65 3.09 -3.15
CA HIS A 256 6.60 2.55 -2.17
C HIS A 256 5.99 1.42 -1.33
N LEU A 257 4.71 1.52 -0.96
CA LEU A 257 3.98 0.47 -0.24
C LEU A 257 4.00 -0.85 -1.03
N ILE A 258 3.64 -0.81 -2.32
CA ILE A 258 3.68 -2.01 -3.16
C ILE A 258 5.11 -2.53 -3.38
N LYS A 259 6.12 -1.64 -3.37
CA LYS A 259 7.53 -2.03 -3.42
C LYS A 259 8.06 -2.62 -2.10
N GLY A 260 7.29 -2.59 -1.02
CA GLY A 260 7.73 -3.01 0.31
C GLY A 260 8.71 -2.03 0.95
N GLU A 261 8.81 -0.81 0.42
CA GLU A 261 9.68 0.28 0.88
C GLU A 261 8.94 1.07 1.98
N SER A 262 8.76 0.42 3.12
CA SER A 262 7.88 0.88 4.21
C SER A 262 8.22 2.28 4.73
N LYS A 263 9.51 2.63 4.80
CA LYS A 263 9.95 3.93 5.32
C LYS A 263 9.60 5.05 4.35
N GLU A 264 9.92 4.86 3.08
CA GLU A 264 9.63 5.79 1.99
C GLU A 264 8.12 5.98 1.80
N ALA A 265 7.34 4.90 1.99
CA ALA A 265 5.88 4.95 2.00
C ALA A 265 5.36 5.85 3.14
N LEU A 266 5.82 5.62 4.38
CA LEU A 266 5.44 6.43 5.55
C LEU A 266 5.83 7.89 5.39
N ASP A 267 7.04 8.18 4.91
CA ASP A 267 7.51 9.55 4.68
C ASP A 267 6.64 10.27 3.64
N SER A 268 6.29 9.57 2.55
CA SER A 268 5.40 10.10 1.52
C SER A 268 3.99 10.37 2.07
N PHE A 269 3.38 9.42 2.79
CA PHE A 269 2.05 9.62 3.38
C PHE A 269 2.06 10.72 4.45
N LYS A 270 3.15 10.86 5.21
CA LYS A 270 3.32 11.94 6.19
C LYS A 270 3.39 13.32 5.51
N ASN A 271 4.15 13.46 4.43
CA ASN A 271 4.20 14.71 3.66
C ASN A 271 2.82 15.06 3.09
N SER A 272 2.08 14.07 2.58
CA SER A 272 0.68 14.24 2.16
C SER A 272 -0.21 14.71 3.32
N LEU A 273 -0.11 14.07 4.49
CA LEU A 273 -0.87 14.40 5.69
C LEU A 273 -0.64 15.85 6.12
N GLU A 274 0.61 16.28 6.25
CA GLU A 274 0.97 17.64 6.67
C GLU A 274 0.38 18.71 5.72
N LEU A 275 0.47 18.47 4.41
CA LEU A 275 -0.15 19.35 3.41
C LEU A 275 -1.68 19.35 3.51
N ASN A 276 -2.31 18.18 3.69
CA ASN A 276 -3.76 18.09 3.79
C ASN A 276 -4.32 18.78 5.06
N ILE A 277 -3.59 18.72 6.18
CA ILE A 277 -3.88 19.49 7.40
C ILE A 277 -3.83 20.99 7.09
N ILE A 278 -2.78 21.47 6.41
CA ILE A 278 -2.63 22.89 6.04
C ILE A 278 -3.80 23.34 5.13
N THR A 279 -4.23 22.50 4.20
CA THR A 279 -5.35 22.83 3.30
C THR A 279 -6.74 22.60 3.92
N GLY A 280 -6.83 22.07 5.14
CA GLY A 280 -8.10 21.83 5.84
C GLY A 280 -8.96 20.70 5.27
N SER A 281 -8.40 19.75 4.52
CA SER A 281 -9.16 18.65 3.92
C SER A 281 -9.24 17.43 4.84
N ASN A 282 -10.25 17.38 5.71
CA ASN A 282 -10.45 16.25 6.65
C ASN A 282 -10.57 14.90 5.92
N THR A 283 -11.15 14.87 4.71
CA THR A 283 -11.21 13.65 3.88
C THR A 283 -9.84 13.11 3.56
N ASN A 284 -8.93 13.98 3.10
CA ASN A 284 -7.60 13.57 2.66
C ASN A 284 -6.70 13.30 3.87
N VAL A 285 -6.92 13.98 5.00
CA VAL A 285 -6.29 13.65 6.29
C VAL A 285 -6.65 12.23 6.74
N ALA A 286 -7.95 11.87 6.69
CA ALA A 286 -8.39 10.52 7.02
C ALA A 286 -7.75 9.48 6.09
N GLN A 287 -7.76 9.72 4.77
CA GLN A 287 -7.10 8.83 3.81
C GLN A 287 -5.61 8.66 4.08
N ALA A 288 -4.87 9.73 4.41
CA ALA A 288 -3.45 9.61 4.74
C ALA A 288 -3.23 8.75 6.00
N TYR A 289 -4.06 8.91 7.04
CA TYR A 289 -4.01 8.00 8.20
C TYR A 289 -4.32 6.55 7.82
N PHE A 290 -5.31 6.33 6.96
CA PHE A 290 -5.63 5.00 6.46
C PHE A 290 -4.44 4.38 5.73
N SER A 291 -3.82 5.09 4.79
CA SER A 291 -2.66 4.59 4.05
C SER A 291 -1.46 4.31 4.94
N MET A 292 -1.24 5.09 6.00
CA MET A 292 -0.24 4.77 7.02
C MET A 292 -0.59 3.49 7.81
N GLY A 293 -1.88 3.28 8.10
CA GLY A 293 -2.39 2.03 8.67
C GLY A 293 -2.10 0.82 7.78
N GLU A 294 -2.26 0.95 6.46
CA GLU A 294 -1.91 -0.10 5.48
C GLU A 294 -0.41 -0.46 5.54
N VAL A 295 0.48 0.52 5.72
CA VAL A 295 1.92 0.23 5.91
C VAL A 295 2.16 -0.58 7.19
N TYR A 296 1.52 -0.21 8.30
CA TYR A 296 1.70 -0.94 9.56
C TYR A 296 1.04 -2.33 9.53
N ASP A 297 -0.07 -2.49 8.81
CA ASP A 297 -0.70 -3.79 8.52
C ASP A 297 0.29 -4.69 7.76
N GLN A 298 0.89 -4.18 6.68
CA GLN A 298 1.88 -4.95 5.90
C GLN A 298 3.12 -5.36 6.72
N LYS A 299 3.53 -4.53 7.69
CA LYS A 299 4.61 -4.85 8.65
C LYS A 299 4.18 -5.80 9.77
N GLY A 300 2.90 -6.16 9.85
CA GLY A 300 2.31 -6.97 10.92
C GLY A 300 2.19 -6.24 12.26
N GLN A 301 2.37 -4.92 12.29
CA GLN A 301 2.22 -4.11 13.51
C GLN A 301 0.74 -3.80 13.78
N LEU A 302 -0.05 -4.85 14.03
CA LEU A 302 -1.52 -4.82 14.08
C LEU A 302 -2.09 -3.74 15.00
N LYS A 303 -1.50 -3.56 16.21
CA LYS A 303 -1.93 -2.52 17.15
C LYS A 303 -1.74 -1.10 16.62
N LYS A 304 -0.62 -0.83 15.92
CA LYS A 304 -0.39 0.48 15.28
C LYS A 304 -1.29 0.66 14.06
N SER A 305 -1.47 -0.38 13.26
CA SER A 305 -2.42 -0.35 12.14
C SER A 305 -3.82 0.04 12.62
N LEU A 306 -4.31 -0.60 13.68
CA LEU A 306 -5.60 -0.29 14.31
C LEU A 306 -5.68 1.17 14.81
N GLU A 307 -4.61 1.69 15.43
CA GLU A 307 -4.52 3.08 15.86
C GLU A 307 -4.74 4.05 14.68
N TYR A 308 -4.05 3.83 13.57
CA TYR A 308 -4.13 4.68 12.38
C TYR A 308 -5.47 4.53 11.64
N TYR A 309 -6.01 3.32 11.51
CA TYR A 309 -7.36 3.12 10.96
C TYR A 309 -8.45 3.78 11.81
N THR A 310 -8.32 3.74 13.14
CA THR A 310 -9.26 4.41 14.05
C THR A 310 -9.12 5.94 13.95
N LYS A 311 -7.90 6.47 13.82
CA LYS A 311 -7.69 7.91 13.51
C LYS A 311 -8.38 8.32 12.22
N SER A 312 -8.27 7.49 11.17
CA SER A 312 -8.98 7.70 9.91
C SER A 312 -10.50 7.78 10.10
N LEU A 313 -11.07 6.78 10.79
CA LEU A 313 -12.51 6.71 11.08
C LEU A 313 -13.02 7.92 11.90
N ASN A 314 -12.25 8.36 12.89
CA ASN A 314 -12.61 9.50 13.75
C ASN A 314 -12.45 10.86 13.07
N THR A 315 -11.67 10.94 11.98
CA THR A 315 -11.46 12.18 11.22
C THR A 315 -12.64 12.50 10.29
N ILE A 316 -13.41 11.48 9.88
CA ILE A 316 -14.59 11.66 9.03
C ILE A 316 -15.88 11.74 9.85
N GLY A 317 -16.79 12.65 9.48
CA GLY A 317 -18.14 12.72 10.06
C GLY A 317 -18.99 11.49 9.71
N ILE A 318 -20.02 11.22 10.52
CA ILE A 318 -20.85 10.00 10.45
C ILE A 318 -21.69 9.96 9.15
N ASP A 319 -22.21 11.09 8.67
CA ASP A 319 -23.26 11.11 7.64
C ASP A 319 -22.79 11.41 6.20
N ASP A 320 -21.56 11.89 5.99
CA ASP A 320 -21.15 12.44 4.68
C ASP A 320 -20.38 11.47 3.78
N LYS A 321 -19.81 10.36 4.30
CA LYS A 321 -18.85 9.52 3.56
C LYS A 321 -18.97 8.02 3.85
N ALA A 322 -20.18 7.45 3.71
CA ALA A 322 -20.44 6.06 4.08
C ALA A 322 -19.53 5.05 3.36
N ARG A 323 -19.15 5.28 2.09
CA ARG A 323 -18.13 4.45 1.39
C ARG A 323 -16.74 4.44 2.05
N LEU A 324 -16.21 5.60 2.45
CA LEU A 324 -14.90 5.64 3.11
C LEU A 324 -15.00 5.08 4.53
N ARG A 325 -16.10 5.38 5.22
CA ARG A 325 -16.39 4.84 6.55
C ARG A 325 -16.45 3.31 6.54
N SER A 326 -17.17 2.72 5.59
CA SER A 326 -17.25 1.26 5.46
C SER A 326 -15.89 0.65 5.13
N LEU A 327 -15.07 1.28 4.27
CA LEU A 327 -13.69 0.82 4.03
C LEU A 327 -12.87 0.81 5.33
N TYR A 328 -12.93 1.87 6.13
CA TYR A 328 -12.20 1.96 7.38
C TYR A 328 -12.69 0.94 8.42
N LEU A 329 -14.00 0.76 8.53
CA LEU A 329 -14.62 -0.26 9.39
C LEU A 329 -14.22 -1.68 8.95
N SER A 330 -14.22 -1.98 7.65
CA SER A 330 -13.80 -3.29 7.15
C SER A 330 -12.32 -3.56 7.44
N ALA A 331 -11.45 -2.55 7.30
CA ALA A 331 -10.04 -2.68 7.65
C ALA A 331 -9.84 -2.89 9.17
N ILE A 332 -10.57 -2.15 10.01
CA ILE A 332 -10.59 -2.35 11.46
C ILE A 332 -11.07 -3.77 11.80
N GLY A 333 -12.15 -4.22 11.15
CA GLY A 333 -12.72 -5.56 11.33
C GLY A 333 -11.73 -6.65 10.99
N LYS A 334 -11.00 -6.52 9.87
CA LYS A 334 -9.90 -7.41 9.48
C LYS A 334 -8.83 -7.50 10.57
N ILE A 335 -8.32 -6.35 11.05
CA ILE A 335 -7.28 -6.32 12.09
C ILE A 335 -7.75 -6.95 13.41
N TYR A 336 -9.00 -6.73 13.82
CA TYR A 336 -9.55 -7.40 15.01
C TYR A 336 -9.64 -8.92 14.82
N GLY A 337 -9.97 -9.39 13.61
CA GLY A 337 -9.98 -10.82 13.29
C GLY A 337 -8.59 -11.44 13.42
N GLU A 338 -7.57 -10.76 12.89
CA GLU A 338 -6.16 -11.19 13.01
C GLU A 338 -5.67 -11.21 14.46
N LEU A 339 -6.15 -10.28 15.30
CA LEU A 339 -5.91 -10.25 16.75
C LEU A 339 -6.73 -11.30 17.54
N GLY A 340 -7.66 -12.00 16.89
CA GLY A 340 -8.52 -13.02 17.51
C GLY A 340 -9.76 -12.47 18.23
N ASP A 341 -10.04 -11.17 18.16
CA ASP A 341 -11.31 -10.60 18.63
C ASP A 341 -12.36 -10.68 17.53
N TYR A 342 -12.84 -11.89 17.29
CA TYR A 342 -13.84 -12.20 16.26
C TYR A 342 -15.17 -11.46 16.49
N SER A 343 -15.50 -11.16 17.75
CA SER A 343 -16.74 -10.46 18.10
C SER A 343 -16.72 -9.01 17.62
N THR A 344 -15.64 -8.30 17.89
CA THR A 344 -15.44 -6.91 17.43
C THR A 344 -15.22 -6.86 15.93
N ALA A 345 -14.52 -7.85 15.37
CA ALA A 345 -14.33 -7.99 13.93
C ALA A 345 -15.67 -8.09 13.17
N LYS A 346 -16.51 -9.05 13.56
CA LYS A 346 -17.85 -9.27 12.97
C LYS A 346 -18.71 -8.02 13.09
N LYS A 347 -18.71 -7.36 14.26
CA LYS A 347 -19.45 -6.11 14.48
C LYS A 347 -19.06 -5.02 13.49
N ASN A 348 -17.77 -4.75 13.31
CA ASN A 348 -17.30 -3.70 12.40
C ASN A 348 -17.63 -4.02 10.93
N LEU A 349 -17.49 -5.28 10.52
CA LEU A 349 -17.83 -5.73 9.16
C LEU A 349 -19.34 -5.62 8.88
N LEU A 350 -20.19 -5.94 9.86
CA LEU A 350 -21.64 -5.76 9.73
C LEU A 350 -22.04 -4.28 9.68
N GLU A 351 -21.43 -3.40 10.47
CA GLU A 351 -21.64 -1.95 10.37
C GLU A 351 -21.20 -1.42 8.99
N ALA A 352 -20.08 -1.92 8.45
CA ALA A 352 -19.64 -1.58 7.10
C ALA A 352 -20.66 -2.01 6.02
N LEU A 353 -21.22 -3.22 6.13
CA LEU A 353 -22.27 -3.71 5.24
C LEU A 353 -23.55 -2.89 5.31
N GLU A 354 -23.99 -2.51 6.52
CA GLU A 354 -25.18 -1.68 6.71
C GLU A 354 -25.05 -0.34 5.98
N LEU A 355 -23.89 0.32 6.12
CA LEU A 355 -23.57 1.56 5.41
C LEU A 355 -23.57 1.37 3.89
N LEU A 356 -22.93 0.31 3.40
CA LEU A 356 -22.85 0.02 1.97
C LEU A 356 -24.22 -0.30 1.36
N HIS A 357 -25.06 -1.08 2.03
CA HIS A 357 -26.40 -1.41 1.55
C HIS A 357 -27.35 -0.21 1.59
N LYS A 358 -27.23 0.65 2.62
CA LYS A 358 -27.97 1.91 2.66
C LYS A 358 -27.66 2.74 1.41
N GLU A 359 -26.38 2.90 1.05
CA GLU A 359 -26.00 3.62 -0.17
C GLU A 359 -26.40 2.91 -1.47
N GLU A 360 -26.26 1.58 -1.55
CA GLU A 360 -26.67 0.78 -2.73
C GLU A 360 -28.17 0.94 -3.02
N MET A 361 -29.00 1.06 -1.99
CA MET A 361 -30.45 1.25 -2.14
C MET A 361 -30.81 2.63 -2.71
N PHE A 362 -29.98 3.65 -2.47
CA PHE A 362 -30.19 5.01 -2.99
C PHE A 362 -29.61 5.22 -4.40
N ILE A 363 -28.64 4.41 -4.82
CA ILE A 363 -27.94 4.62 -6.09
C ILE A 363 -27.93 3.35 -6.94
N LEU A 364 -28.64 3.40 -8.06
CA LEU A 364 -28.77 2.28 -9.01
C LEU A 364 -27.40 1.71 -9.43
N ARG A 365 -27.10 0.51 -8.94
CA ARG A 365 -26.07 -0.47 -9.39
C ARG A 365 -24.69 0.13 -9.70
N PHE A 366 -23.90 0.37 -8.67
CA PHE A 366 -22.47 0.61 -8.83
C PHE A 366 -21.64 -0.66 -8.67
N HIS A 367 -20.90 -1.00 -9.73
CA HIS A 367 -19.95 -2.11 -9.73
C HIS A 367 -18.92 -2.04 -8.58
N ARG A 368 -18.43 -0.85 -8.19
CA ARG A 368 -17.47 -0.71 -7.06
C ARG A 368 -18.09 -0.94 -5.68
N PHE A 369 -19.36 -0.56 -5.48
CA PHE A 369 -20.07 -0.87 -4.23
C PHE A 369 -20.34 -2.37 -4.16
N SER A 370 -20.78 -2.99 -5.27
CA SER A 370 -20.91 -4.44 -5.38
C SER A 370 -19.61 -5.17 -5.03
N ILE A 371 -18.44 -4.71 -5.51
CA ILE A 371 -17.13 -5.28 -5.13
C ILE A 371 -16.87 -5.10 -3.63
N SER A 372 -17.14 -3.92 -3.06
CA SER A 372 -16.87 -3.64 -1.64
C SER A 372 -17.76 -4.48 -0.72
N ILE A 373 -19.04 -4.64 -1.08
CA ILE A 373 -19.98 -5.53 -0.38
C ILE A 373 -19.51 -6.98 -0.52
N ALA A 374 -19.15 -7.41 -1.74
CA ALA A 374 -18.66 -8.76 -1.99
C ALA A 374 -17.40 -9.08 -1.19
N LYS A 375 -16.42 -8.16 -1.15
CA LYS A 375 -15.20 -8.28 -0.31
C LYS A 375 -15.54 -8.30 1.18
N THR A 376 -16.57 -7.58 1.62
CA THR A 376 -16.96 -7.58 3.04
C THR A 376 -17.64 -8.90 3.43
N TYR A 377 -18.46 -9.49 2.56
CA TYR A 377 -19.00 -10.85 2.76
C TYR A 377 -17.89 -11.90 2.78
N TYR A 378 -16.94 -11.80 1.86
CA TYR A 378 -15.74 -12.62 1.86
C TYR A 378 -15.01 -12.57 3.22
N TYR A 379 -14.75 -11.37 3.77
CA TYR A 379 -14.13 -11.25 5.09
C TYR A 379 -14.97 -11.89 6.19
N LEU A 380 -16.30 -11.76 6.16
CA LEU A 380 -17.19 -12.42 7.11
C LEU A 380 -17.14 -13.95 7.00
N ILE A 381 -17.15 -14.49 5.79
CA ILE A 381 -17.06 -15.94 5.53
C ILE A 381 -15.75 -16.49 6.11
N HIS A 382 -14.64 -15.83 5.82
CA HIS A 382 -13.33 -16.21 6.35
C HIS A 382 -13.27 -16.12 7.87
N LEU A 383 -13.74 -15.02 8.44
CA LEU A 383 -13.79 -14.81 9.90
C LEU A 383 -14.62 -15.90 10.59
N SER A 384 -15.77 -16.27 10.01
CA SER A 384 -16.65 -17.34 10.49
C SER A 384 -15.95 -18.70 10.46
N ILE A 385 -15.22 -19.03 9.39
CA ILE A 385 -14.46 -20.28 9.30
C ILE A 385 -13.33 -20.30 10.34
N GLU A 386 -12.59 -19.20 10.50
CA GLU A 386 -11.49 -19.11 11.47
C GLU A 386 -11.95 -19.19 12.93
N ASN A 387 -13.10 -18.61 13.24
CA ASN A 387 -13.72 -18.68 14.57
C ASN A 387 -14.53 -19.98 14.80
N ASN A 388 -14.60 -20.86 13.79
CA ASN A 388 -15.47 -22.04 13.79
C ASN A 388 -16.96 -21.71 14.05
N ASP A 389 -17.39 -20.49 13.69
CA ASP A 389 -18.78 -20.00 13.75
C ASP A 389 -19.45 -20.20 12.38
N LEU A 390 -19.87 -21.44 12.13
CA LEU A 390 -20.33 -21.89 10.81
C LEU A 390 -21.81 -21.55 10.53
N GLY A 391 -22.52 -20.88 11.45
CA GLY A 391 -23.97 -20.70 11.39
C GLY A 391 -24.47 -19.81 10.24
N ASP A 392 -23.71 -18.76 9.92
CA ASP A 392 -24.14 -17.73 8.95
C ASP A 392 -23.55 -17.92 7.55
N LEU A 393 -22.71 -18.96 7.34
CA LEU A 393 -21.93 -19.13 6.11
C LEU A 393 -22.78 -19.28 4.85
N ASP A 394 -23.83 -20.11 4.92
CA ASP A 394 -24.72 -20.32 3.77
C ASP A 394 -25.50 -19.04 3.44
N GLU A 395 -25.91 -18.26 4.45
CA GLU A 395 -26.56 -16.96 4.23
C GLU A 395 -25.60 -15.97 3.55
N TYR A 396 -24.37 -15.83 4.04
CA TYR A 396 -23.38 -14.93 3.44
C TYR A 396 -23.06 -15.33 2.00
N LEU A 397 -22.92 -16.63 1.74
CA LEU A 397 -22.69 -17.14 0.38
C LEU A 397 -23.87 -16.88 -0.55
N GLU A 398 -25.11 -17.02 -0.08
CA GLU A 398 -26.31 -16.68 -0.86
C GLU A 398 -26.38 -15.19 -1.20
N LYS A 399 -26.04 -14.31 -0.24
CA LYS A 399 -25.98 -12.86 -0.48
C LYS A 399 -24.92 -12.52 -1.52
N LEU A 400 -23.72 -13.09 -1.39
CA LEU A 400 -22.63 -12.92 -2.35
C LEU A 400 -23.02 -13.43 -3.75
N HIS A 401 -23.69 -14.59 -3.84
CA HIS A 401 -24.22 -15.12 -5.09
C HIS A 401 -25.23 -14.14 -5.72
N GLY A 402 -26.14 -13.59 -4.93
CA GLY A 402 -27.10 -12.59 -5.39
C GLY A 402 -26.42 -11.33 -5.96
N ILE A 403 -25.29 -10.91 -5.39
CA ILE A 403 -24.48 -9.80 -5.93
C ILE A 403 -23.83 -10.20 -7.25
N SER A 404 -23.27 -11.40 -7.36
CA SER A 404 -22.70 -11.93 -8.60
C SER A 404 -23.74 -11.95 -9.73
N LEU A 405 -24.94 -12.49 -9.48
CA LEU A 405 -26.04 -12.55 -10.45
C LEU A 405 -26.52 -11.16 -10.91
N LYS A 406 -26.47 -10.16 -10.02
CA LYS A 406 -26.81 -8.76 -10.37
C LYS A 406 -25.73 -8.06 -11.20
N ASN A 407 -24.51 -8.59 -11.23
CA ASN A 407 -23.34 -8.00 -11.89
C ASN A 407 -22.66 -9.02 -12.84
N PRO A 408 -23.37 -9.57 -13.85
CA PRO A 408 -22.84 -10.66 -14.69
C PRO A 408 -21.62 -10.27 -15.53
N GLU A 409 -21.41 -8.98 -15.78
CA GLU A 409 -20.23 -8.44 -16.46
C GLU A 409 -18.96 -8.48 -15.57
N SER A 410 -19.12 -8.64 -14.26
CA SER A 410 -18.04 -8.59 -13.28
C SER A 410 -17.37 -9.94 -13.08
N LYS A 411 -16.35 -10.22 -13.88
CA LYS A 411 -15.55 -11.45 -13.70
C LYS A 411 -14.91 -11.54 -12.31
N GLN A 412 -14.57 -10.41 -11.69
CA GLN A 412 -13.96 -10.37 -10.35
C GLN A 412 -14.94 -10.84 -9.26
N ILE A 413 -16.19 -10.35 -9.27
CA ILE A 413 -17.21 -10.76 -8.28
C ILE A 413 -17.59 -12.23 -8.48
N ASP A 414 -17.72 -12.67 -9.74
CA ASP A 414 -17.98 -14.07 -10.06
C ASP A 414 -16.87 -14.99 -9.56
N GLN A 415 -15.61 -14.63 -9.81
CA GLN A 415 -14.45 -15.40 -9.35
C GLN A 415 -14.39 -15.44 -7.81
N LEU A 416 -14.68 -14.32 -7.13
CA LEU A 416 -14.74 -14.24 -5.66
C LEU A 416 -15.84 -15.15 -5.09
N TYR A 417 -17.03 -15.15 -5.69
CA TYR A 417 -18.12 -16.05 -5.29
C TYR A 417 -17.72 -17.53 -5.43
N ARG A 418 -17.11 -17.90 -6.56
CA ARG A 418 -16.63 -19.27 -6.79
C ARG A 418 -15.56 -19.67 -5.78
N LEU A 419 -14.64 -18.76 -5.48
CA LEU A 419 -13.62 -18.95 -4.45
C LEU A 419 -14.24 -19.20 -3.08
N ASP A 420 -15.13 -18.33 -2.60
CA ASP A 420 -15.78 -18.48 -1.29
C ASP A 420 -16.60 -19.77 -1.18
N LYS A 421 -17.30 -20.14 -2.25
CA LYS A 421 -18.00 -21.43 -2.33
C LYS A 421 -17.03 -22.60 -2.14
N ALA A 422 -15.87 -22.56 -2.80
CA ALA A 422 -14.86 -23.61 -2.69
C ALA A 422 -14.23 -23.64 -1.29
N ILE A 423 -13.99 -22.48 -0.66
CA ILE A 423 -13.47 -22.37 0.70
C ILE A 423 -14.45 -22.95 1.72
N ILE A 424 -15.74 -22.66 1.60
CA ILE A 424 -16.80 -23.26 2.44
C ILE A 424 -16.91 -24.77 2.22
N LEU A 425 -16.69 -25.27 0.99
CA LEU A 425 -16.64 -26.71 0.74
C LEU A 425 -15.39 -27.35 1.35
N ASN A 426 -14.24 -26.68 1.29
CA ASN A 426 -12.99 -27.16 1.86
C ASN A 426 -13.00 -27.18 3.39
N SER A 427 -13.74 -26.28 4.04
CA SER A 427 -13.88 -26.24 5.50
C SER A 427 -14.72 -27.40 6.06
N LYS A 428 -15.49 -28.11 5.22
CA LYS A 428 -16.26 -29.29 5.61
C LYS A 428 -15.35 -30.52 5.75
N GLU A 429 -15.69 -31.40 6.69
CA GLU A 429 -14.90 -32.62 6.97
C GLU A 429 -15.02 -33.68 5.86
N ARG A 430 -16.08 -33.65 5.05
CA ARG A 430 -16.35 -34.69 4.06
C ARG A 430 -15.38 -34.62 2.89
N LEU A 431 -14.71 -35.74 2.59
CA LEU A 431 -13.80 -35.87 1.45
C LEU A 431 -14.43 -35.42 0.12
N ARG A 432 -15.71 -35.75 -0.11
CA ARG A 432 -16.43 -35.35 -1.33
C ARG A 432 -16.51 -33.83 -1.50
N ASP A 433 -16.69 -33.10 -0.41
CA ASP A 433 -16.80 -31.63 -0.44
C ASP A 433 -15.41 -31.01 -0.74
N LYS A 434 -14.34 -31.55 -0.13
CA LYS A 434 -12.96 -31.16 -0.44
C LYS A 434 -12.57 -31.39 -1.90
N MET A 435 -12.99 -32.52 -2.49
CA MET A 435 -12.77 -32.80 -3.91
C MET A 435 -13.54 -31.84 -4.82
N GLN A 436 -14.75 -31.45 -4.45
CA GLN A 436 -15.49 -30.42 -5.19
C GLN A 436 -14.81 -29.04 -5.08
N ALA A 437 -14.27 -28.70 -3.90
CA ALA A 437 -13.49 -27.49 -3.71
C ALA A 437 -12.23 -27.48 -4.61
N ALA A 438 -11.49 -28.60 -4.65
CA ALA A 438 -10.29 -28.73 -5.49
C ALA A 438 -10.57 -28.44 -6.98
N ILE A 439 -11.69 -28.95 -7.52
CA ILE A 439 -12.08 -28.68 -8.91
C ILE A 439 -12.26 -27.18 -9.14
N ILE A 440 -12.97 -26.49 -8.25
CA ILE A 440 -13.22 -25.05 -8.38
C ILE A 440 -11.91 -24.25 -8.24
N PHE A 441 -11.06 -24.60 -7.28
CA PHE A 441 -9.74 -23.95 -7.14
C PHE A 441 -8.87 -24.15 -8.37
N GLU A 442 -8.88 -25.36 -8.94
CA GLU A 442 -8.13 -25.67 -10.15
C GLU A 442 -8.64 -24.88 -11.36
N GLU A 443 -9.95 -24.74 -11.52
CA GLU A 443 -10.57 -23.88 -12.54
C GLU A 443 -10.09 -22.44 -12.42
N ILE A 444 -10.20 -21.84 -11.23
CA ILE A 444 -9.76 -20.46 -10.97
C ILE A 444 -8.25 -20.31 -11.27
N SER A 445 -7.43 -21.30 -10.90
CA SER A 445 -5.97 -21.27 -11.12
C SER A 445 -5.55 -21.30 -12.60
N LYS A 446 -6.43 -21.75 -13.50
CA LYS A 446 -6.20 -21.86 -14.94
C LYS A 446 -6.72 -20.66 -15.73
N GLU A 447 -7.55 -19.82 -15.11
CA GLU A 447 -8.07 -18.60 -15.74
C GLU A 447 -6.98 -17.55 -15.96
N ASN A 448 -7.25 -16.61 -16.87
CA ASN A 448 -6.44 -15.40 -16.94
C ASN A 448 -6.53 -14.66 -15.60
N ILE A 449 -5.40 -14.15 -15.11
CA ILE A 449 -5.36 -13.47 -13.84
C ILE A 449 -6.17 -12.18 -13.92
N ILE A 450 -7.37 -12.20 -13.32
CA ILE A 450 -8.26 -11.05 -13.19
C ILE A 450 -7.90 -10.27 -11.94
N ASP A 451 -7.77 -10.99 -10.83
CA ASP A 451 -7.31 -10.49 -9.54
C ASP A 451 -6.25 -11.45 -8.99
N HIS A 452 -5.06 -10.92 -8.70
CA HIS A 452 -3.95 -11.72 -8.19
C HIS A 452 -4.26 -12.31 -6.82
N GLU A 453 -5.00 -11.60 -5.96
CA GLU A 453 -5.35 -12.03 -4.61
C GLU A 453 -6.24 -13.28 -4.66
N ILE A 454 -7.33 -13.21 -5.43
CA ILE A 454 -8.29 -14.31 -5.62
C ILE A 454 -7.60 -15.52 -6.27
N THR A 455 -6.80 -15.28 -7.31
CA THR A 455 -6.13 -16.36 -8.05
C THR A 455 -5.10 -17.08 -7.19
N VAL A 456 -4.29 -16.33 -6.45
CA VAL A 456 -3.30 -16.90 -5.53
C VAL A 456 -4.01 -17.67 -4.43
N GLU A 457 -5.06 -17.12 -3.83
CA GLU A 457 -5.77 -17.78 -2.75
C GLU A 457 -6.39 -19.12 -3.20
N ALA A 458 -6.94 -19.17 -4.42
CA ALA A 458 -7.39 -20.43 -5.01
C ALA A 458 -6.23 -21.44 -5.15
N MET A 459 -5.08 -21.02 -5.70
CA MET A 459 -3.91 -21.89 -5.84
C MET A 459 -3.40 -22.40 -4.48
N VAL A 460 -3.45 -21.54 -3.47
CA VAL A 460 -2.98 -21.85 -2.13
C VAL A 460 -3.91 -22.83 -1.43
N ASN A 461 -5.23 -22.63 -1.51
CA ASN A 461 -6.20 -23.61 -1.02
C ASN A 461 -6.14 -24.93 -1.81
N LEU A 462 -5.84 -24.89 -3.12
CA LEU A 462 -5.62 -26.10 -3.90
C LEU A 462 -4.43 -26.90 -3.38
N CYS A 463 -3.32 -26.23 -3.04
CA CYS A 463 -2.17 -26.89 -2.41
C CYS A 463 -2.56 -27.55 -1.08
N GLU A 464 -3.44 -26.96 -0.27
CA GLU A 464 -3.94 -27.62 0.96
C GLU A 464 -4.68 -28.92 0.67
N VAL A 465 -5.58 -28.90 -0.33
CA VAL A 465 -6.34 -30.10 -0.68
C VAL A 465 -5.42 -31.18 -1.24
N LEU A 466 -4.42 -30.81 -2.04
CA LEU A 466 -3.42 -31.74 -2.56
C LEU A 466 -2.53 -32.32 -1.46
N ILE A 467 -2.13 -31.53 -0.46
CA ILE A 467 -1.39 -32.05 0.70
C ILE A 467 -2.25 -33.01 1.50
N PHE A 468 -3.52 -32.69 1.71
CA PHE A 468 -4.46 -33.59 2.38
C PHE A 468 -4.62 -34.90 1.60
N GLU A 469 -4.71 -34.85 0.28
CA GLU A 469 -4.75 -36.04 -0.58
C GLU A 469 -3.45 -36.85 -0.49
N LEU A 470 -2.29 -36.18 -0.52
CA LEU A 470 -0.98 -36.79 -0.34
C LEU A 470 -0.87 -37.52 1.00
N GLU A 471 -1.38 -36.93 2.08
CA GLU A 471 -1.42 -37.55 3.41
C GLU A 471 -2.28 -38.81 3.46
N LEU A 472 -3.44 -38.77 2.80
CA LEU A 472 -4.39 -39.88 2.77
C LEU A 472 -3.91 -41.04 1.89
N THR A 473 -3.38 -40.73 0.71
CA THR A 473 -3.09 -41.72 -0.34
C THR A 473 -1.64 -42.19 -0.32
N GLY A 474 -0.71 -41.34 0.14
CA GLY A 474 0.72 -41.55 -0.03
C GLY A 474 1.18 -41.51 -1.49
N ASP A 475 0.39 -40.92 -2.41
CA ASP A 475 0.80 -40.81 -3.82
C ASP A 475 1.81 -39.67 -4.00
N ILE A 476 3.08 -40.04 -4.12
CA ILE A 476 4.18 -39.08 -4.28
C ILE A 476 4.09 -38.25 -5.58
N THR A 477 3.29 -38.66 -6.57
CA THR A 477 3.11 -37.88 -7.80
C THR A 477 2.43 -36.53 -7.54
N ILE A 478 1.61 -36.44 -6.48
CA ILE A 478 0.94 -35.21 -6.03
C ILE A 478 1.94 -34.11 -5.66
N LEU A 479 3.13 -34.47 -5.13
CA LEU A 479 4.18 -33.48 -4.85
C LEU A 479 4.57 -32.68 -6.08
N LYS A 480 4.61 -33.31 -7.27
CA LYS A 480 4.93 -32.60 -8.52
C LYS A 480 3.87 -31.57 -8.89
N GLU A 481 2.61 -31.83 -8.54
CA GLU A 481 1.50 -30.88 -8.76
C GLU A 481 1.61 -29.68 -7.82
N ILE A 482 1.88 -29.93 -6.54
CA ILE A 482 2.12 -28.89 -5.54
C ILE A 482 3.33 -28.04 -5.93
N GLU A 483 4.41 -28.65 -6.41
CA GLU A 483 5.59 -27.91 -6.88
C GLU A 483 5.27 -26.98 -8.05
N LYS A 484 4.55 -27.50 -9.05
CA LYS A 484 4.12 -26.70 -10.21
C LYS A 484 3.22 -25.53 -9.80
N LEU A 485 2.34 -25.73 -8.82
CA LEU A 485 1.52 -24.64 -8.25
C LEU A 485 2.39 -23.65 -7.48
N SER A 486 3.32 -24.13 -6.66
CA SER A 486 4.26 -23.29 -5.90
C SER A 486 5.09 -22.40 -6.82
N ASP A 487 5.57 -22.90 -7.97
CA ASP A 487 6.34 -22.13 -8.94
C ASP A 487 5.50 -21.03 -9.60
N LYS A 488 4.22 -21.33 -9.88
CA LYS A 488 3.28 -20.33 -10.39
C LYS A 488 3.03 -19.23 -9.36
N ILE A 489 2.76 -19.60 -8.11
CA ILE A 489 2.56 -18.64 -7.01
C ILE A 489 3.83 -17.78 -6.84
N LEU A 490 5.01 -18.41 -6.85
CA LEU A 490 6.29 -17.72 -6.71
C LEU A 490 6.49 -16.68 -7.82
N ASN A 491 6.22 -17.04 -9.08
CA ASN A 491 6.33 -16.13 -10.21
C ASN A 491 5.32 -14.98 -10.12
N ILE A 492 4.07 -15.25 -9.72
CA ILE A 492 3.08 -14.18 -9.47
C ILE A 492 3.57 -13.26 -8.35
N ALA A 493 4.04 -13.82 -7.24
CA ALA A 493 4.52 -13.05 -6.10
C ALA A 493 5.72 -12.15 -6.46
N GLN A 494 6.69 -12.67 -7.20
CA GLN A 494 7.85 -11.92 -7.69
C GLN A 494 7.47 -10.81 -8.66
N THR A 495 6.63 -11.12 -9.66
CA THR A 495 6.23 -10.15 -10.68
C THR A 495 5.33 -9.04 -10.12
N GLN A 496 4.57 -9.34 -9.06
CA GLN A 496 3.64 -8.40 -8.42
C GLN A 496 4.18 -7.76 -7.14
N TYR A 497 5.43 -8.02 -6.77
CA TYR A 497 6.06 -7.50 -5.54
C TYR A 497 5.28 -7.86 -4.25
N LEU A 498 4.69 -9.05 -4.22
CA LEU A 498 3.95 -9.57 -3.05
C LEU A 498 4.94 -10.29 -2.12
N TYR A 499 5.76 -9.55 -1.37
CA TYR A 499 6.86 -10.13 -0.60
C TYR A 499 6.44 -11.08 0.53
N ASN A 500 5.27 -10.86 1.15
CA ASN A 500 4.72 -11.76 2.16
C ASN A 500 4.46 -13.14 1.52
N LEU A 501 3.70 -13.14 0.43
CA LEU A 501 3.41 -14.35 -0.35
C LEU A 501 4.67 -15.00 -0.91
N LEU A 502 5.63 -14.20 -1.38
CA LEU A 502 6.91 -14.68 -1.89
C LEU A 502 7.67 -15.45 -0.81
N THR A 503 7.74 -14.87 0.38
CA THR A 503 8.38 -15.44 1.56
C THR A 503 7.71 -16.75 1.98
N GLU A 504 6.38 -16.74 2.12
CA GLU A 504 5.56 -17.91 2.44
C GLU A 504 5.71 -19.04 1.41
N THR A 505 5.79 -18.69 0.12
CA THR A 505 5.98 -19.68 -0.95
C THR A 505 7.36 -20.34 -0.85
N TYR A 506 8.40 -19.61 -0.45
CA TYR A 506 9.71 -20.22 -0.18
C TYR A 506 9.68 -21.16 1.04
N ILE A 507 8.93 -20.81 2.09
CA ILE A 507 8.73 -21.70 3.25
C ILE A 507 8.03 -22.99 2.80
N LEU A 508 6.97 -22.89 1.99
CA LEU A 508 6.31 -24.06 1.43
C LEU A 508 7.30 -24.95 0.68
N LYS A 509 8.07 -24.37 -0.25
CA LYS A 509 9.04 -25.12 -1.05
C LYS A 509 10.08 -25.81 -0.16
N ALA A 510 10.52 -25.14 0.91
CA ALA A 510 11.41 -25.76 1.89
C ALA A 510 10.79 -26.99 2.56
N LYS A 511 9.51 -26.92 2.95
CA LYS A 511 8.80 -28.08 3.51
C LYS A 511 8.63 -29.21 2.51
N ILE A 512 8.38 -28.91 1.23
CA ILE A 512 8.35 -29.91 0.15
C ILE A 512 9.72 -30.60 0.02
N SER A 513 10.82 -29.85 0.03
CA SER A 513 12.17 -30.41 0.02
C SER A 513 12.44 -31.31 1.24
N LEU A 514 11.94 -30.97 2.43
CA LEU A 514 12.02 -31.87 3.60
C LEU A 514 11.28 -33.19 3.38
N ILE A 515 10.08 -33.17 2.78
CA ILE A 515 9.34 -34.40 2.44
C ILE A 515 10.12 -35.26 1.45
N LYS A 516 10.87 -34.63 0.54
CA LYS A 516 11.77 -35.32 -0.41
C LYS A 516 13.08 -35.80 0.22
N LEU A 517 13.33 -35.46 1.48
CA LEU A 517 14.58 -35.71 2.20
C LEU A 517 15.78 -34.91 1.66
N GLU A 518 15.52 -33.72 1.09
CA GLU A 518 16.50 -32.79 0.53
C GLU A 518 16.74 -31.63 1.53
N ILE A 519 17.42 -31.92 2.65
CA ILE A 519 17.58 -30.98 3.77
C ILE A 519 18.36 -29.71 3.36
N ASP A 520 19.42 -29.88 2.58
CA ASP A 520 20.26 -28.74 2.14
C ASP A 520 19.46 -27.77 1.27
N GLU A 521 18.60 -28.29 0.40
CA GLU A 521 17.70 -27.46 -0.40
C GLU A 521 16.66 -26.75 0.48
N ALA A 522 16.09 -27.44 1.46
CA ALA A 522 15.16 -26.84 2.41
C ALA A 522 15.80 -25.67 3.18
N ARG A 523 17.02 -25.85 3.69
CA ARG A 523 17.78 -24.79 4.37
C ARG A 523 18.09 -23.61 3.45
N MET A 524 18.50 -23.88 2.21
CA MET A 524 18.75 -22.83 1.21
C MET A 524 17.47 -22.01 0.95
N LEU A 525 16.31 -22.66 0.83
CA LEU A 525 15.03 -22.00 0.58
C LEU A 525 14.58 -21.15 1.79
N LEU A 526 14.74 -21.65 3.02
CA LEU A 526 14.48 -20.87 4.23
C LEU A 526 15.41 -19.66 4.35
N THR A 527 16.68 -19.80 3.98
CA THR A 527 17.64 -18.68 3.96
C THR A 527 17.19 -17.59 2.97
N LYS A 528 16.69 -17.99 1.79
CA LYS A 528 16.11 -17.04 0.82
C LYS A 528 14.86 -16.35 1.38
N ALA A 529 13.96 -17.10 2.00
CA ALA A 529 12.76 -16.55 2.64
C ALA A 529 13.13 -15.54 3.74
N GLN A 530 14.06 -15.89 4.61
CA GLN A 530 14.53 -15.04 5.71
C GLN A 530 15.10 -13.72 5.20
N LYS A 531 15.91 -13.77 4.13
CA LYS A 531 16.50 -12.57 3.52
C LYS A 531 15.42 -11.61 3.03
N ILE A 532 14.44 -12.12 2.29
CA ILE A 532 13.34 -11.32 1.76
C ILE A 532 12.51 -10.72 2.91
N ALA A 533 12.23 -11.53 3.94
CA ALA A 533 11.48 -11.08 5.10
C ALA A 533 12.19 -9.92 5.83
N ASN A 534 13.51 -10.03 6.03
CA ASN A 534 14.31 -8.99 6.67
C ASN A 534 14.43 -7.72 5.79
N GLU A 535 14.67 -7.87 4.48
CA GLU A 535 14.80 -6.75 3.53
C GLU A 535 13.52 -5.90 3.42
N HIS A 536 12.35 -6.50 3.68
CA HIS A 536 11.04 -5.85 3.56
C HIS A 536 10.32 -5.63 4.90
N ASP A 537 11.05 -5.64 6.02
CA ASP A 537 10.52 -5.41 7.38
C ASP A 537 9.38 -6.36 7.79
N LEU A 538 9.35 -7.58 7.26
CA LEU A 538 8.35 -8.61 7.56
C LEU A 538 8.70 -9.38 8.84
N ASN A 539 8.87 -8.65 9.94
CA ASN A 539 9.44 -9.12 11.21
C ASN A 539 8.81 -10.42 11.74
N LEU A 540 7.50 -10.55 11.58
CA LEU A 540 6.75 -11.68 12.09
C LEU A 540 6.97 -12.95 11.25
N LEU A 541 6.99 -12.80 9.93
CA LEU A 541 7.40 -13.88 9.02
C LEU A 541 8.87 -14.24 9.24
N ALA A 542 9.73 -13.24 9.42
CA ALA A 542 11.13 -13.43 9.73
C ALA A 542 11.35 -14.24 11.02
N ASN A 543 10.57 -13.98 12.07
CA ASN A 543 10.58 -14.75 13.31
C ASN A 543 10.13 -16.21 13.08
N LYS A 544 9.02 -16.40 12.36
CA LYS A 544 8.50 -17.74 12.01
C LYS A 544 9.51 -18.57 11.21
N ILE A 545 10.12 -17.99 10.17
CA ILE A 545 11.16 -18.64 9.36
C ILE A 545 12.34 -19.03 10.24
N SER A 546 12.70 -18.16 11.19
CA SER A 546 13.78 -18.46 12.12
C SER A 546 13.50 -19.70 12.96
N ASN A 547 12.30 -19.81 13.52
CA ASN A 547 11.92 -20.99 14.32
C ASN A 547 11.92 -22.28 13.52
N GLU A 548 11.42 -22.24 12.29
CA GLU A 548 11.43 -23.41 11.39
C GLU A 548 12.86 -23.87 11.10
N HIS A 549 13.76 -22.94 10.80
CA HIS A 549 15.14 -23.26 10.51
C HIS A 549 15.92 -23.73 11.77
N ASP A 550 15.63 -23.19 12.96
CA ASP A 550 16.22 -23.63 14.22
C ASP A 550 15.74 -25.04 14.61
N SER A 551 14.47 -25.35 14.32
CA SER A 551 13.88 -26.68 14.52
C SER A 551 14.52 -27.74 13.63
N ILE A 552 14.79 -27.43 12.35
CA ILE A 552 15.51 -28.33 11.45
C ILE A 552 16.91 -28.63 11.98
N LEU A 553 17.64 -27.59 12.41
CA LEU A 553 18.98 -27.75 12.97
C LEU A 553 18.99 -28.52 14.30
N ALA A 554 17.96 -28.36 15.13
CA ALA A 554 17.82 -29.10 16.38
C ALA A 554 17.73 -30.61 16.18
N ASN A 555 17.19 -31.02 15.03
CA ASN A 555 16.90 -32.41 14.71
C ASN A 555 17.76 -32.92 13.54
N ILE A 556 18.88 -32.26 13.23
CA ILE A 556 19.65 -32.58 12.01
C ILE A 556 20.18 -34.01 12.02
N ASP A 557 20.69 -34.50 13.15
CA ASP A 557 21.19 -35.87 13.31
C ASP A 557 20.05 -36.89 13.09
N ILE A 558 18.85 -36.57 13.58
CA ILE A 558 17.64 -37.39 13.40
C ILE A 558 17.26 -37.44 11.92
N TRP A 559 17.34 -36.30 11.24
CA TRP A 559 17.06 -36.23 9.80
C TRP A 559 18.09 -36.99 8.96
N GLU A 560 19.38 -36.92 9.29
CA GLU A 560 20.44 -37.70 8.64
C GLU A 560 20.23 -39.21 8.82
N GLU A 561 19.87 -39.64 10.03
CA GLU A 561 19.54 -41.05 10.31
C GLU A 561 18.32 -41.52 9.49
N ARG A 562 17.31 -40.67 9.34
CA ARG A 562 16.09 -40.96 8.55
C ARG A 562 16.37 -41.01 7.05
N ILE A 563 17.24 -40.15 6.54
CA ILE A 563 17.74 -40.23 5.16
C ILE A 563 18.38 -41.60 4.93
N ALA A 564 19.28 -42.01 5.84
CA ALA A 564 19.95 -43.30 5.74
C ALA A 564 18.97 -44.48 5.77
N LYS A 565 17.87 -44.36 6.53
CA LYS A 565 16.81 -45.40 6.63
C LYS A 565 15.77 -45.35 5.51
N ASN A 566 15.74 -44.30 4.69
CA ASN A 566 14.74 -44.07 3.64
C ASN A 566 13.30 -44.29 4.14
N ILE A 567 12.94 -43.62 5.23
CA ILE A 567 11.66 -43.78 5.95
C ILE A 567 10.43 -43.68 5.01
N PRO A 568 9.29 -44.33 5.31
CA PRO A 568 8.08 -44.26 4.50
C PRO A 568 7.54 -42.84 4.34
N LEU A 569 6.86 -42.57 3.21
CA LEU A 569 6.36 -41.23 2.88
C LEU A 569 5.42 -40.64 3.96
N GLN A 570 4.55 -41.45 4.56
CA GLN A 570 3.68 -41.00 5.67
C GLN A 570 4.46 -40.50 6.88
N GLU A 571 5.60 -41.13 7.18
CA GLU A 571 6.48 -40.69 8.27
C GLU A 571 7.17 -39.37 7.91
N ARG A 572 7.62 -39.21 6.65
CA ARG A 572 8.18 -37.94 6.15
C ARG A 572 7.18 -36.78 6.24
N ILE A 573 5.94 -37.03 5.87
CA ILE A 573 4.89 -36.01 5.93
C ILE A 573 4.59 -35.67 7.39
N ASN A 574 4.39 -36.67 8.26
CA ASN A 574 4.12 -36.44 9.68
C ASN A 574 5.21 -35.62 10.39
N GLU A 575 6.47 -35.78 10.01
CA GLU A 575 7.60 -35.05 10.60
C GLU A 575 7.74 -33.62 10.08
N SER A 576 7.15 -33.32 8.91
CA SER A 576 7.07 -31.96 8.37
C SER A 576 5.79 -31.22 8.78
N LYS A 577 4.92 -31.85 9.60
CA LYS A 577 3.55 -31.38 9.91
C LYS A 577 3.43 -30.12 10.75
N HIS A 578 4.51 -29.53 11.25
CA HIS A 578 4.36 -28.47 12.26
C HIS A 578 3.60 -27.22 11.79
N GLU A 579 3.32 -27.01 10.49
CA GLU A 579 2.21 -26.15 10.03
C GLU A 579 2.09 -26.21 8.49
N PHE A 580 1.29 -27.13 7.94
CA PHE A 580 0.94 -27.16 6.51
C PHE A 580 -0.37 -26.42 6.19
N LEU A 581 -0.94 -25.70 7.16
CA LEU A 581 -2.14 -24.91 6.95
C LEU A 581 -1.79 -23.62 6.22
N PHE A 582 -1.87 -23.64 4.89
CA PHE A 582 -1.63 -22.51 4.03
C PHE A 582 -2.62 -21.34 4.21
N SER A 583 -3.88 -21.65 4.52
CA SER A 583 -4.92 -20.69 4.88
C SER A 583 -4.51 -19.93 6.14
N LYS A 584 -3.83 -20.61 7.07
CA LYS A 584 -3.17 -19.98 8.22
C LYS A 584 -1.90 -19.21 7.85
N MET A 585 -1.17 -19.60 6.80
CA MET A 585 -0.02 -18.84 6.28
C MET A 585 -0.44 -17.47 5.73
N ILE A 586 -1.54 -17.40 4.97
CA ILE A 586 -2.04 -16.14 4.38
C ILE A 586 -2.79 -15.26 5.41
N ARG A 587 -3.44 -15.84 6.43
CA ARG A 587 -4.43 -15.09 7.24
C ARG A 587 -4.38 -15.24 8.75
N SER A 588 -3.83 -16.30 9.32
CA SER A 588 -4.08 -16.55 10.74
C SER A 588 -2.90 -16.23 11.62
N LYS A 589 -3.20 -15.44 12.66
CA LYS A 589 -2.59 -15.45 13.98
C LYS A 589 -1.07 -15.48 13.90
N ILE A 590 -0.54 -14.31 13.65
CA ILE A 590 0.72 -14.01 14.26
C ILE A 590 0.44 -13.85 15.74
N GLU A 591 0.37 -14.98 16.46
CA GLU A 591 0.73 -14.95 17.86
C GLU A 591 2.07 -14.23 17.93
N ASP A 592 2.21 -13.31 18.88
CA ASP A 592 3.52 -12.88 19.33
C ASP A 592 4.23 -14.17 19.78
N LEU A 593 4.84 -14.90 18.83
CA LEU A 593 5.75 -16.00 19.11
C LEU A 593 6.72 -15.37 20.11
N PRO A 594 6.77 -15.87 21.36
CA PRO A 594 7.63 -15.29 22.35
C PRO A 594 9.01 -15.22 21.72
N ILE A 595 9.52 -14.00 21.55
CA ILE A 595 10.88 -13.80 21.08
C ILE A 595 11.73 -14.23 22.26
N ASP A 596 12.11 -15.50 22.26
CA ASP A 596 12.99 -16.03 23.27
C ASP A 596 14.33 -15.33 23.11
N ALA A 597 14.78 -14.69 24.19
CA ALA A 597 16.00 -13.91 24.15
C ALA A 597 17.19 -14.84 23.86
N ASP A 598 17.99 -14.48 22.86
CA ASP A 598 19.31 -15.08 22.69
C ASP A 598 20.21 -14.71 23.88
N ILE A 599 20.94 -15.71 24.37
CA ILE A 599 21.96 -15.56 25.40
C ILE A 599 23.31 -15.42 24.66
N PRO A 600 23.94 -14.23 24.68
CA PRO A 600 25.21 -14.00 24.01
C PRO A 600 26.32 -14.81 24.67
N ILE A 601 27.09 -15.55 23.85
CA ILE A 601 28.22 -16.35 24.31
C ILE A 601 29.52 -15.73 23.81
N TYR A 602 29.65 -15.56 22.49
CA TYR A 602 30.89 -15.11 21.88
C TYR A 602 30.62 -14.34 20.58
N LEU A 603 31.39 -13.28 20.33
CA LEU A 603 31.34 -12.52 19.09
C LEU A 603 32.75 -12.39 18.51
N VAL A 604 32.85 -12.49 17.19
CA VAL A 604 34.13 -12.36 16.48
C VAL A 604 33.97 -11.58 15.17
N ILE A 605 35.01 -10.84 14.80
CA ILE A 605 35.13 -10.17 13.50
C ILE A 605 36.38 -10.71 12.81
N LEU A 606 36.17 -11.34 11.66
CA LEU A 606 37.21 -11.97 10.86
C LEU A 606 37.34 -11.29 9.51
N ARG A 607 38.52 -11.41 8.90
CA ARG A 607 38.74 -11.05 7.50
C ARG A 607 38.31 -12.20 6.59
N ILE A 608 37.54 -11.90 5.54
CA ILE A 608 36.96 -12.93 4.65
C ILE A 608 38.02 -13.76 3.91
N ILE A 609 39.14 -13.15 3.53
CA ILE A 609 40.10 -13.74 2.59
C ILE A 609 40.87 -14.92 3.23
N ASP A 610 41.16 -14.84 4.53
CA ASP A 610 42.04 -15.79 5.21
C ASP A 610 41.61 -16.13 6.65
N GLY A 611 40.45 -15.63 7.09
CA GLY A 611 39.92 -15.88 8.42
C GLY A 611 40.69 -15.20 9.56
N HIS A 612 41.57 -14.23 9.27
CA HIS A 612 42.34 -13.57 10.32
C HIS A 612 41.42 -12.83 11.29
N CYS A 613 41.60 -13.09 12.60
CA CYS A 613 40.79 -12.49 13.66
C CYS A 613 41.23 -11.05 13.94
N LEU A 614 40.30 -10.11 13.78
CA LEU A 614 40.52 -8.69 14.03
C LEU A 614 40.00 -8.26 15.40
N TYR A 615 38.97 -8.94 15.89
CA TYR A 615 38.32 -8.66 17.17
C TYR A 615 37.59 -9.90 17.68
N SER A 616 37.60 -10.08 19.00
CA SER A 616 36.72 -11.01 19.67
C SER A 616 36.31 -10.53 21.07
N LYS A 617 35.13 -10.98 21.50
CA LYS A 617 34.57 -10.72 22.83
C LYS A 617 33.81 -11.95 23.34
N SER A 618 34.13 -12.36 24.57
CA SER A 618 33.32 -13.32 25.34
C SER A 618 32.35 -12.56 26.23
N PHE A 619 31.11 -13.03 26.32
CA PHE A 619 30.07 -12.45 27.17
C PHE A 619 29.81 -13.25 28.46
N GLU A 620 30.39 -14.44 28.55
CA GLU A 620 30.41 -15.28 29.75
C GLU A 620 31.85 -15.68 30.08
N ASP A 621 32.10 -15.90 31.37
CA ASP A 621 33.33 -16.53 31.89
C ASP A 621 33.30 -18.04 31.61
N ILE A 622 33.07 -18.42 30.36
CA ILE A 622 33.26 -19.79 29.93
C ILE A 622 34.77 -19.98 29.83
N PRO A 623 35.37 -20.95 30.55
CA PRO A 623 36.76 -21.26 30.34
C PRO A 623 36.90 -21.69 28.88
N LEU A 624 37.68 -20.94 28.11
CA LEU A 624 38.02 -21.18 26.70
C LEU A 624 38.80 -22.51 26.47
N THR A 625 38.61 -23.50 27.35
CA THR A 625 39.21 -24.83 27.33
C THR A 625 38.37 -25.90 26.62
N ASP A 626 37.11 -25.62 26.23
CA ASP A 626 36.41 -26.48 25.27
C ASP A 626 36.99 -26.21 23.87
N GLY A 627 38.20 -26.73 23.64
CA GLY A 627 38.90 -26.65 22.36
C GLY A 627 38.05 -27.15 21.19
N ASP A 628 37.04 -27.98 21.46
CA ASP A 628 36.08 -28.51 20.49
C ASP A 628 35.09 -27.47 19.97
N LEU A 629 34.74 -26.44 20.74
CA LEU A 629 33.77 -25.41 20.33
C LEU A 629 34.42 -24.39 19.38
N ILE A 630 35.65 -23.98 19.67
CA ILE A 630 36.47 -23.17 18.75
C ILE A 630 36.93 -24.01 17.56
N ALA A 631 37.33 -25.27 17.75
CA ALA A 631 37.67 -26.15 16.64
C ALA A 631 36.43 -26.42 15.76
N GLY A 632 35.25 -26.57 16.34
CA GLY A 632 33.97 -26.67 15.64
C GLY A 632 33.63 -25.38 14.89
N PHE A 633 33.83 -24.21 15.51
CA PHE A 633 33.66 -22.90 14.89
C PHE A 633 34.62 -22.67 13.70
N ILE A 634 35.91 -23.02 13.87
CA ILE A 634 36.94 -22.93 12.82
C ILE A 634 36.72 -23.98 11.72
N SER A 635 36.34 -25.21 12.10
CA SER A 635 35.98 -26.27 11.17
C SER A 635 34.76 -25.89 10.34
N ALA A 636 33.73 -25.30 10.97
CA ALA A 636 32.57 -24.75 10.29
C ALA A 636 32.94 -23.63 9.31
N ILE A 637 33.79 -22.68 9.72
CA ILE A 637 34.32 -21.65 8.81
C ILE A 637 35.05 -22.28 7.61
N ASN A 638 35.82 -23.35 7.83
CA ASN A 638 36.55 -24.05 6.77
C ASN A 638 35.64 -24.91 5.88
N MET A 639 34.61 -25.56 6.45
CA MET A 639 33.69 -26.47 5.77
C MET A 639 32.67 -25.69 4.91
N PHE A 640 32.13 -24.60 5.44
CA PHE A 640 31.27 -23.65 4.73
C PHE A 640 32.08 -22.56 4.01
N GLY A 641 33.40 -22.72 3.94
CA GLY A 641 34.39 -21.80 3.39
C GLY A 641 34.15 -21.34 1.94
N LYS A 642 33.33 -22.06 1.18
CA LYS A 642 32.94 -21.66 -0.19
C LYS A 642 31.54 -21.04 -0.27
N GLU A 643 30.65 -21.37 0.67
CA GLU A 643 29.26 -20.90 0.69
C GLU A 643 29.12 -19.64 1.53
N ALA A 644 29.67 -19.61 2.74
CA ALA A 644 29.74 -18.44 3.63
C ALA A 644 30.56 -17.27 3.02
N PHE A 645 31.51 -17.61 2.14
CA PHE A 645 32.37 -16.65 1.44
C PHE A 645 32.01 -16.49 -0.05
N SER A 646 30.95 -17.16 -0.53
CA SER A 646 30.31 -16.76 -1.78
C SER A 646 29.71 -15.37 -1.56
N SER A 647 29.84 -14.48 -2.53
CA SER A 647 29.48 -13.06 -2.46
C SER A 647 27.98 -12.76 -2.29
N THR A 648 27.19 -13.65 -1.71
CA THR A 648 25.72 -13.63 -1.67
C THR A 648 25.14 -12.99 -0.40
N GLY A 649 25.95 -12.75 0.64
CA GLY A 649 25.49 -12.13 1.88
C GLY A 649 24.51 -12.99 2.68
N SER A 650 24.63 -14.32 2.59
CA SER A 650 23.77 -15.27 3.31
C SER A 650 24.10 -15.33 4.80
N ILE A 651 23.06 -15.26 5.64
CA ILE A 651 23.15 -15.67 7.05
C ILE A 651 22.95 -17.17 7.07
N ASP A 652 24.03 -17.93 7.27
CA ASP A 652 23.92 -19.36 7.52
C ASP A 652 23.99 -19.62 9.04
N ARG A 653 23.22 -20.61 9.49
CA ARG A 653 23.08 -21.01 10.88
C ARG A 653 23.66 -22.38 11.09
N ILE A 654 24.50 -22.51 12.11
CA ILE A 654 25.15 -23.77 12.45
C ILE A 654 24.84 -24.08 13.89
N ARG A 655 24.53 -25.35 14.18
CA ARG A 655 24.32 -25.83 15.54
C ARG A 655 25.48 -26.74 15.96
N HIS A 656 25.98 -26.53 17.17
CA HIS A 656 26.93 -27.41 17.82
C HIS A 656 26.51 -27.59 19.28
N GLY A 657 25.89 -28.73 19.61
CA GLY A 657 25.28 -28.97 20.91
C GLY A 657 24.14 -27.98 21.19
N GLU A 658 24.25 -27.22 22.28
CA GLU A 658 23.31 -26.15 22.66
C GLU A 658 23.60 -24.80 22.00
N TYR A 659 24.73 -24.68 21.30
CA TYR A 659 25.19 -23.42 20.74
C TYR A 659 24.75 -23.28 19.29
N LEU A 660 24.24 -22.10 18.95
CA LEU A 660 23.99 -21.68 17.58
C LEU A 660 25.02 -20.64 17.17
N ILE A 661 25.43 -20.70 15.91
CA ILE A 661 26.38 -19.79 15.30
C ILE A 661 25.72 -19.19 14.08
N ILE A 662 25.70 -17.86 13.99
CA ILE A 662 25.31 -17.14 12.78
C ILE A 662 26.46 -16.32 12.22
N PHE A 663 26.47 -16.18 10.90
CA PHE A 663 27.46 -15.38 10.19
C PHE A 663 26.81 -14.28 9.37
N GLN A 664 27.45 -13.11 9.31
CA GLN A 664 27.07 -12.03 8.40
C GLN A 664 28.32 -11.47 7.72
N SER A 665 28.29 -11.38 6.39
CA SER A 665 29.41 -10.84 5.60
C SER A 665 29.11 -9.44 5.06
N LYS A 666 30.00 -8.47 5.32
CA LYS A 666 29.92 -7.10 4.79
C LYS A 666 31.31 -6.52 4.56
N ASN A 667 31.53 -5.87 3.42
CA ASN A 667 32.75 -5.09 3.13
C ASN A 667 34.08 -5.83 3.38
N ASN A 668 34.19 -7.12 2.99
CA ASN A 668 35.32 -8.03 3.24
C ASN A 668 35.52 -8.49 4.69
N PHE A 669 34.58 -8.21 5.58
CA PHE A 669 34.58 -8.70 6.96
C PHE A 669 33.47 -9.74 7.16
N LEU A 670 33.77 -10.74 7.99
CA LEU A 670 32.84 -11.75 8.45
C LEU A 670 32.59 -11.53 9.95
N PHE A 671 31.34 -11.30 10.32
CA PHE A 671 30.90 -11.15 11.70
C PHE A 671 30.28 -12.47 12.13
N GLY A 672 30.86 -13.12 13.14
CA GLY A 672 30.37 -14.38 13.68
C GLY A 672 29.82 -14.17 15.09
N TYR A 673 28.61 -14.67 15.35
CA TYR A 673 27.96 -14.58 16.65
C TYR A 673 27.54 -15.97 17.14
N VAL A 674 28.01 -16.33 18.33
CA VAL A 674 27.70 -17.58 19.05
C VAL A 674 26.77 -17.25 20.20
N PHE A 675 25.66 -17.98 20.29
CA PHE A 675 24.61 -17.74 21.28
C PHE A 675 23.87 -19.05 21.63
N LYS A 676 23.09 -19.00 22.71
CA LYS A 676 22.05 -19.99 23.02
C LYS A 676 20.67 -19.36 22.82
N GLY A 677 19.65 -20.17 22.53
CA GLY A 677 18.28 -19.69 22.35
C GLY A 677 17.92 -19.42 20.89
N GLN A 678 17.06 -18.44 20.64
CA GLN A 678 16.44 -18.24 19.33
C GLN A 678 17.30 -17.40 18.37
N SER A 679 17.43 -17.85 17.11
CA SER A 679 18.25 -17.16 16.11
C SER A 679 17.68 -15.81 15.63
N TYR A 680 16.36 -15.60 15.68
CA TYR A 680 15.76 -14.34 15.21
C TYR A 680 16.28 -13.12 15.99
N SER A 681 16.23 -13.19 17.33
CA SER A 681 16.76 -12.14 18.21
C SER A 681 18.26 -11.93 17.98
N ALA A 682 19.01 -13.02 17.86
CA ALA A 682 20.45 -12.99 17.60
C ALA A 682 20.80 -12.29 16.28
N MET A 683 20.08 -12.59 15.20
CA MET A 683 20.26 -11.99 13.88
C MET A 683 20.00 -10.49 13.91
N SER A 684 18.90 -10.06 14.56
CA SER A 684 18.56 -8.65 14.68
C SER A 684 19.62 -7.85 15.45
N LYS A 685 20.11 -8.37 16.57
CA LYS A 685 21.19 -7.74 17.36
C LYS A 685 22.51 -7.67 16.59
N LEU A 686 22.86 -8.74 15.87
CA LEU A 686 24.07 -8.77 15.04
C LEU A 686 23.98 -7.74 13.91
N GLU A 687 22.84 -7.64 13.24
CA GLU A 687 22.64 -6.69 12.16
C GLU A 687 22.73 -5.23 12.65
N GLU A 688 22.09 -4.91 13.78
CA GLU A 688 22.21 -3.58 14.41
C GLU A 688 23.67 -3.24 14.75
N LEU A 689 24.39 -4.19 15.35
CA LEU A 689 25.81 -4.02 15.66
C LEU A 689 26.63 -3.76 14.39
N VAL A 690 26.44 -4.57 13.34
CA VAL A 690 27.16 -4.43 12.07
C VAL A 690 26.89 -3.07 11.43
N ILE A 691 25.64 -2.62 11.40
CA ILE A 691 25.27 -1.30 10.89
C ILE A 691 25.98 -0.19 11.68
N ASN A 692 25.98 -0.28 13.02
CA ASN A 692 26.64 0.70 13.88
C ASN A 692 28.17 0.73 13.67
N ILE A 693 28.81 -0.43 13.54
CA ILE A 693 30.24 -0.56 13.25
C ILE A 693 30.58 0.07 11.89
N LEU A 694 29.77 -0.21 10.85
CA LEU A 694 30.02 0.26 9.49
C LEU A 694 29.73 1.77 9.32
N ASN A 695 28.76 2.31 10.05
CA ASN A 695 28.45 3.74 10.05
C ASN A 695 29.49 4.56 10.83
N SER A 696 30.23 3.95 11.74
CA SER A 696 31.33 4.59 12.46
C SER A 696 32.58 4.71 11.59
N LYS A 697 32.87 5.94 11.13
CA LYS A 697 34.07 6.23 10.32
C LYS A 697 35.38 5.87 11.04
N THR A 698 35.43 5.95 12.37
CA THR A 698 36.63 5.64 13.16
C THR A 698 36.86 4.13 13.19
N ILE A 699 35.85 3.36 13.60
CA ILE A 699 35.91 1.90 13.73
C ILE A 699 36.19 1.27 12.37
N PHE A 700 35.43 1.66 11.33
CA PHE A 700 35.58 1.06 10.00
C PHE A 700 36.94 1.34 9.36
N LYS A 701 37.53 2.51 9.62
CA LYS A 701 38.88 2.83 9.14
C LYS A 701 39.94 1.97 9.81
N ASP A 702 39.85 1.76 11.12
CA ASP A 702 40.81 0.94 11.86
C ASP A 702 40.70 -0.54 11.47
N LEU A 703 39.48 -1.07 11.33
CA LEU A 703 39.22 -2.42 10.80
C LEU A 703 39.92 -2.65 9.46
N LYS A 704 39.88 -1.68 8.53
CA LYS A 704 40.59 -1.78 7.24
C LYS A 704 42.11 -1.75 7.39
N ILE A 705 42.65 -0.92 8.27
CA ILE A 705 44.10 -0.83 8.50
C ILE A 705 44.60 -2.15 9.11
N SER A 706 43.96 -2.61 10.18
CA SER A 706 44.26 -3.87 10.86
C SER A 706 44.14 -5.06 9.92
N ALA A 707 43.09 -5.10 9.08
CA ALA A 707 42.94 -6.11 8.05
C ALA A 707 44.09 -6.11 7.05
N ASN A 708 44.58 -4.96 6.59
CA ASN A 708 45.70 -4.90 5.64
C ASN A 708 47.04 -5.28 6.27
N ASN A 709 47.21 -5.01 7.57
CA ASN A 709 48.46 -5.20 8.30
C ASN A 709 48.55 -6.54 9.04
N TYR A 710 47.49 -7.36 9.04
CA TYR A 710 47.41 -8.62 9.79
C TYR A 710 47.62 -8.42 11.30
N THR A 711 47.01 -7.37 11.85
CA THR A 711 47.06 -7.04 13.28
C THR A 711 45.65 -6.98 13.85
N GLU A 712 45.51 -7.11 15.17
CA GLU A 712 44.25 -6.76 15.85
C GLU A 712 43.91 -5.27 15.67
N ILE A 713 42.66 -4.91 15.93
CA ILE A 713 42.24 -3.51 16.02
C ILE A 713 42.91 -2.79 17.20
N SER A 714 43.00 -1.48 17.12
CA SER A 714 43.56 -0.67 18.20
C SER A 714 42.75 -0.81 19.49
N TYR A 715 43.41 -0.65 20.64
CA TYR A 715 42.75 -0.69 21.95
C TYR A 715 41.58 0.30 22.07
N LYS A 716 41.71 1.49 21.47
CA LYS A 716 40.64 2.49 21.44
C LYS A 716 39.43 1.98 20.66
N THR A 717 39.64 1.41 19.48
CA THR A 717 38.56 0.85 18.67
C THR A 717 37.95 -0.37 19.33
N ARG A 718 38.73 -1.19 20.04
CA ARG A 718 38.23 -2.31 20.85
C ARG A 718 37.21 -1.83 21.88
N LEU A 719 37.52 -0.79 22.65
CA LEU A 719 36.59 -0.20 23.62
C LEU A 719 35.32 0.39 22.97
N GLU A 720 35.44 1.01 21.80
CA GLU A 720 34.30 1.52 21.04
C GLU A 720 33.37 0.36 20.60
N ILE A 721 33.93 -0.75 20.09
CA ILE A 721 33.15 -1.94 19.72
C ILE A 721 32.58 -2.63 20.96
N ASP A 722 33.32 -2.71 22.08
CA ASP A 722 32.83 -3.31 23.33
C ASP A 722 31.58 -2.58 23.84
N ASN A 723 31.57 -1.24 23.80
CA ASN A 723 30.42 -0.43 24.16
C ASN A 723 29.21 -0.68 23.24
N LEU A 724 29.43 -0.79 21.93
CA LEU A 724 28.37 -1.15 20.99
C LEU A 724 27.83 -2.55 21.29
N CYS A 725 28.71 -3.51 21.61
CA CYS A 725 28.30 -4.85 22.00
C CYS A 725 27.46 -4.84 23.28
N ASP A 726 27.83 -4.07 24.30
CA ASP A 726 27.06 -3.99 25.54
C ASP A 726 25.68 -3.36 25.29
N GLN A 727 25.61 -2.35 24.42
CA GLN A 727 24.34 -1.73 24.01
C GLN A 727 23.44 -2.68 23.21
N SER A 728 24.00 -3.49 22.32
CA SER A 728 23.23 -4.40 21.45
C SER A 728 22.86 -5.71 22.13
N PHE A 729 23.72 -6.28 22.97
CA PHE A 729 23.55 -7.63 23.53
C PHE A 729 23.14 -7.66 25.00
N LEU A 730 23.45 -6.62 25.81
CA LEU A 730 23.26 -6.64 27.27
C LEU A 730 22.19 -5.67 27.80
N LYS A 731 21.58 -4.83 26.95
CA LYS A 731 20.60 -3.77 27.33
C LYS A 731 19.42 -4.22 28.21
N ASN A 732 19.10 -5.52 28.26
CA ASN A 732 17.97 -6.09 29.00
C ASN A 732 18.34 -6.96 30.21
N ARG A 733 19.62 -7.11 30.58
CA ARG A 733 20.00 -7.92 31.77
C ARG A 733 19.66 -7.24 33.12
N THR A 734 19.35 -5.95 33.15
CA THR A 734 19.18 -5.16 34.40
C THR A 734 17.76 -5.12 35.00
N ILE A 735 16.81 -5.98 34.62
CA ILE A 735 15.45 -5.99 35.22
C ILE A 735 15.12 -7.28 36.02
N LYS A 736 16.03 -8.25 36.08
CA LYS A 736 15.85 -9.44 36.94
C LYS A 736 17.15 -9.84 37.63
N GLU A 737 17.63 -8.99 38.51
CA GLU A 737 18.28 -9.37 39.77
C GLU A 737 17.44 -8.76 40.90
#